data_AF-A0A3D8QJV2-F1
#
_entry.id   AF-A0A3D8QJV2-F1
#
_cell.length_a   1.000
_cell.length_b   1.000
_cell.length_c   1.000
_cell.angle_alpha   90.00
_cell.angle_beta   90.00
_cell.angle_gamma   90.00
#
_symmetry.space_group_name_H-M   'P 1'
#
loop_
_entity.id
_entity.type
_entity.pdbx_description
1 polymer ?
#
loop_
_entity_poly.entity_id
_entity_poly.type
_entity_poly.pdbx_seq_one_letter_code
_entity_poly.pdbx_strand_id
1 'polypeptide(L)'
;MYAENVKWGLLLDFFSFLGSDALSPRLDNGLALTPPMGWNSYNHYSCSPNESIIHSNAQALVDFGLDTLGYHYVTIDCGWTLPNRTANGTLTWNPERFPNGYPAIGEFIHSLGLGFGVYSDGGVQMCMTGDPVQTGSLGYEQIDAATFTSWGADLLKYDNCFSDAALDYPDVSYTPSTSPQPHYISMSAAVTSQPRPMIFQICDWGVDFPSLWAPDLGNTWRITNDITEVWSTIPRILNQAVPQTSFAGPGHWLDLDMLQVGNDIFTVEEEKTHFTTWAILKSPLTIGGALKDSYTVMSEASLAVLSNEDVIAYNQDSFGVAASLKRKWTEEGYEVWAGPLSGERMVIALINWMDVERNLTLDFPVVGIQKAGTLKDVWGNVTQEDVLTSYESTIGAHGVMLLEVGDLIAEGIYDISDAEISEDGTTATFSQIYGLTTSSNYTAQFSFSTNTTNTNIVVNSISYKLASNSTTLTIPLSLNASSQNLLSINPPPKTLQITAPGSNLYPSTLFTTLTGNATETSCLTDLCQPVGSKISFLGGPTSNTASAIITTPPAGNGTAATGQKYVEVYFCNNDIALATSWTTGTNTRNLTIGVNGVVTRIEVPLAGRSSELFSLGKGWMDTGIFGVLLDGWKEGENEVVVGNVGGETDVQSWAADFVGLGVVW
;
A
#
# COMPACT_ATOMS: atom_id res chain seq x y z
N MET A 1 31.96 -3.58 19.36
CA MET A 1 31.06 -4.72 19.04
C MET A 1 29.89 -4.92 20.00
N TYR A 2 29.72 -4.15 21.09
CA TYR A 2 28.52 -4.21 21.96
C TYR A 2 27.81 -2.85 22.13
N ALA A 3 28.14 -1.85 21.29
CA ALA A 3 27.60 -0.48 21.39
C ALA A 3 26.84 -0.01 20.13
N GLU A 4 26.83 -0.79 19.05
CA GLU A 4 26.10 -0.45 17.81
C GLU A 4 24.66 -1.02 17.78
N ASN A 5 24.35 -2.00 18.64
CA ASN A 5 23.01 -2.61 18.70
C ASN A 5 21.96 -1.79 19.49
N VAL A 6 22.35 -0.65 20.09
CA VAL A 6 21.43 0.18 20.90
C VAL A 6 20.81 1.32 20.09
N LYS A 7 21.40 1.70 18.95
CA LYS A 7 20.82 2.74 18.08
C LYS A 7 19.64 2.25 17.24
N TRP A 8 19.52 0.93 17.02
CA TRP A 8 18.57 0.35 16.08
C TRP A 8 17.30 -0.24 16.68
N GLY A 9 17.22 -0.41 18.01
CA GLY A 9 15.96 -0.79 18.66
C GLY A 9 14.83 0.20 18.36
N LEU A 10 15.15 1.49 18.22
CA LEU A 10 14.17 2.56 18.02
C LEU A 10 13.68 2.71 16.58
N LEU A 11 14.41 2.27 15.55
CA LEU A 11 13.97 2.32 14.14
C LEU A 11 13.24 1.04 13.72
N LEU A 12 13.59 -0.12 14.30
CA LEU A 12 12.83 -1.36 14.13
C LEU A 12 11.49 -1.33 14.88
N ASP A 13 11.40 -0.58 15.99
CA ASP A 13 10.14 -0.40 16.72
C ASP A 13 9.05 0.34 15.89
N PHE A 14 9.43 1.15 14.89
CA PHE A 14 8.49 1.78 13.95
C PHE A 14 7.88 0.82 12.92
N PHE A 15 8.51 -0.33 12.71
CA PHE A 15 7.99 -1.41 11.85
C PHE A 15 7.42 -2.58 12.66
N SER A 16 7.53 -2.56 13.99
CA SER A 16 7.02 -3.61 14.86
C SER A 16 5.67 -3.24 15.50
N PHE A 17 4.63 -3.20 14.67
CA PHE A 17 3.30 -3.64 15.11
C PHE A 17 2.95 -4.87 14.31
N LEU A 18 3.64 -5.96 14.61
CA LEU A 18 3.24 -7.37 14.51
C LEU A 18 4.43 -8.14 15.09
N GLY A 19 4.17 -9.08 15.99
CA GLY A 19 5.20 -9.91 16.57
C GLY A 19 6.07 -10.52 15.48
N SER A 20 7.34 -10.73 15.79
CA SER A 20 8.26 -11.55 15.02
C SER A 20 7.83 -13.02 15.07
N ASP A 21 6.65 -13.34 14.53
CA ASP A 21 6.53 -14.58 13.79
C ASP A 21 7.34 -14.34 12.53
N ALA A 22 8.49 -15.01 12.46
CA ALA A 22 9.35 -14.97 11.29
C ALA A 22 8.46 -15.14 10.05
N LEU A 23 8.47 -14.14 9.16
CA LEU A 23 8.03 -14.32 7.78
C LEU A 23 8.90 -15.43 7.20
N SER A 24 8.45 -16.67 7.37
CA SER A 24 9.03 -17.79 6.65
C SER A 24 8.62 -17.59 5.21
N PRO A 25 9.55 -17.64 4.24
CA PRO A 25 9.18 -17.76 2.84
C PRO A 25 8.25 -18.97 2.74
N ARG A 26 6.98 -18.72 2.43
CA ARG A 26 5.96 -19.79 2.40
C ARG A 26 6.12 -20.67 1.17
N LEU A 27 6.53 -20.09 0.06
CA LEU A 27 6.94 -20.79 -1.16
C LEU A 27 8.42 -20.55 -1.46
N ASP A 28 9.28 -21.50 -1.09
CA ASP A 28 10.70 -21.52 -1.41
C ASP A 28 10.98 -22.46 -2.59
N ASN A 29 10.46 -22.09 -3.78
CA ASN A 29 10.68 -22.83 -5.03
C ASN A 29 11.83 -22.24 -5.88
N GLY A 30 12.54 -21.24 -5.35
CA GLY A 30 13.64 -20.54 -6.03
C GLY A 30 13.20 -19.59 -7.16
N LEU A 31 11.89 -19.38 -7.35
CA LEU A 31 11.33 -18.46 -8.35
C LEU A 31 10.81 -17.18 -7.69
N ALA A 32 10.62 -16.14 -8.51
CA ALA A 32 10.05 -14.86 -8.09
C ALA A 32 10.69 -14.29 -6.81
N LEU A 33 12.01 -14.41 -6.65
CA LEU A 33 12.74 -13.82 -5.51
C LEU A 33 12.59 -12.29 -5.45
N THR A 34 12.32 -11.68 -6.60
CA THR A 34 11.78 -10.33 -6.79
C THR A 34 10.49 -10.44 -7.62
N PRO A 35 9.63 -9.40 -7.64
CA PRO A 35 8.41 -9.43 -8.43
C PRO A 35 8.69 -9.71 -9.91
N PRO A 36 7.95 -10.61 -10.58
CA PRO A 36 8.13 -10.86 -11.99
C PRO A 36 7.85 -9.62 -12.84
N MET A 37 8.60 -9.43 -13.93
CA MET A 37 8.39 -8.35 -14.88
C MET A 37 8.25 -8.91 -16.29
N GLY A 38 7.43 -8.28 -17.12
CA GLY A 38 7.18 -8.80 -18.47
C GLY A 38 6.12 -8.03 -19.23
N TRP A 39 5.47 -8.71 -20.16
CA TRP A 39 4.42 -8.20 -21.01
C TRP A 39 3.30 -9.25 -21.15
N ASN A 40 2.05 -8.79 -21.16
CA ASN A 40 0.88 -9.64 -21.36
C ASN A 40 -0.03 -9.03 -22.43
N SER A 41 -0.57 -9.89 -23.31
CA SER A 41 -1.37 -9.46 -24.46
C SER A 41 -2.76 -8.89 -24.15
N TYR A 42 -3.30 -9.07 -22.94
CA TYR A 42 -4.72 -8.85 -22.67
C TYR A 42 -5.17 -7.39 -22.77
N ASN A 43 -4.54 -6.46 -22.05
CA ASN A 43 -5.10 -5.09 -21.92
C ASN A 43 -5.26 -4.38 -23.27
N HIS A 44 -4.27 -4.50 -24.17
CA HIS A 44 -4.35 -3.87 -25.49
C HIS A 44 -5.13 -4.70 -26.53
N TYR A 45 -4.97 -6.04 -26.54
CA TYR A 45 -5.50 -6.89 -27.61
C TYR A 45 -6.76 -7.69 -27.23
N SER A 46 -7.20 -7.58 -25.97
CA SER A 46 -8.24 -8.41 -25.36
C SER A 46 -7.99 -9.90 -25.66
N CYS A 47 -9.05 -10.68 -25.88
CA CYS A 47 -8.93 -12.08 -26.31
C CYS A 47 -8.75 -12.24 -27.83
N SER A 48 -8.02 -11.34 -28.49
CA SER A 48 -7.69 -11.43 -29.92
C SER A 48 -6.19 -11.39 -30.26
N PRO A 49 -5.29 -12.03 -29.49
CA PRO A 49 -3.88 -12.15 -29.89
C PRO A 49 -3.73 -13.06 -31.12
N ASN A 50 -2.63 -12.88 -31.85
CA ASN A 50 -2.18 -13.80 -32.89
C ASN A 50 -0.64 -13.86 -32.91
N GLU A 51 -0.10 -14.83 -33.63
CA GLU A 51 1.34 -15.11 -33.65
C GLU A 51 2.18 -13.88 -34.06
N SER A 52 1.72 -13.09 -35.03
CA SER A 52 2.44 -11.88 -35.46
C SER A 52 2.48 -10.80 -34.38
N ILE A 53 1.38 -10.63 -33.62
CA ILE A 53 1.32 -9.69 -32.50
C ILE A 53 2.32 -10.11 -31.41
N ILE A 54 2.35 -11.40 -31.07
CA ILE A 54 3.24 -11.93 -30.05
C ILE A 54 4.70 -11.77 -30.47
N HIS A 55 5.05 -12.14 -31.71
CA HIS A 55 6.42 -11.98 -32.21
C HIS A 55 6.87 -10.51 -32.21
N SER A 56 5.98 -9.60 -32.65
CA SER A 56 6.29 -8.17 -32.72
C SER A 56 6.53 -7.55 -31.35
N ASN A 57 5.70 -7.85 -30.36
CA ASN A 57 5.86 -7.31 -29.01
C ASN A 57 7.04 -7.97 -28.26
N ALA A 58 7.26 -9.27 -28.42
CA ALA A 58 8.43 -9.94 -27.85
C ALA A 58 9.75 -9.39 -28.42
N GLN A 59 9.82 -9.17 -29.74
CA GLN A 59 10.98 -8.51 -30.35
C GLN A 59 11.13 -7.06 -29.87
N ALA A 60 10.02 -6.34 -29.67
CA ALA A 60 10.05 -4.97 -29.20
C ALA A 60 10.59 -4.83 -27.77
N LEU A 61 10.38 -5.81 -26.89
CA LEU A 61 11.03 -5.82 -25.56
C LEU A 61 12.55 -5.73 -25.69
N VAL A 62 13.14 -6.46 -26.64
CA VAL A 62 14.58 -6.44 -26.91
C VAL A 62 15.00 -5.18 -27.67
N ASP A 63 14.26 -4.79 -28.71
CA ASP A 63 14.58 -3.62 -29.53
C ASP A 63 14.55 -2.31 -28.70
N PHE A 64 13.68 -2.24 -27.70
CA PHE A 64 13.57 -1.11 -26.78
C PHE A 64 14.45 -1.24 -25.53
N GLY A 65 15.17 -2.36 -25.37
CA GLY A 65 16.07 -2.62 -24.24
C GLY A 65 15.37 -2.91 -22.90
N LEU A 66 14.05 -3.13 -22.91
CA LEU A 66 13.27 -3.45 -21.72
C LEU A 66 13.65 -4.82 -21.14
N ASP A 67 14.07 -5.76 -21.98
CA ASP A 67 14.61 -7.06 -21.54
C ASP A 67 15.81 -6.89 -20.59
N THR A 68 16.69 -5.93 -20.88
CA THR A 68 17.87 -5.64 -20.05
C THR A 68 17.52 -4.98 -18.71
N LEU A 69 16.34 -4.36 -18.62
CA LEU A 69 15.78 -3.79 -17.40
C LEU A 69 15.01 -4.82 -16.56
N GLY A 70 14.88 -6.06 -17.05
CA GLY A 70 14.26 -7.17 -16.33
C GLY A 70 12.88 -7.59 -16.86
N TYR A 71 12.31 -6.90 -17.86
CA TYR A 71 11.05 -7.33 -18.48
C TYR A 71 11.25 -8.61 -19.28
N HIS A 72 11.09 -9.75 -18.60
CA HIS A 72 11.56 -11.05 -19.09
C HIS A 72 10.44 -11.93 -19.65
N TYR A 73 9.23 -11.89 -19.08
CA TYR A 73 8.16 -12.81 -19.44
C TYR A 73 7.25 -12.25 -20.55
N VAL A 74 6.94 -13.06 -21.56
CA VAL A 74 5.95 -12.75 -22.60
C VAL A 74 4.78 -13.71 -22.46
N THR A 75 3.67 -13.23 -21.91
CA THR A 75 2.49 -14.04 -21.60
C THR A 75 1.40 -13.86 -22.65
N ILE A 76 1.03 -14.96 -23.31
CA ILE A 76 -0.12 -14.97 -24.22
C ILE A 76 -1.37 -15.27 -23.40
N ASP A 77 -2.21 -14.25 -23.24
CA ASP A 77 -3.47 -14.33 -22.50
C ASP A 77 -4.59 -14.99 -23.34
N CYS A 78 -5.84 -14.88 -22.91
CA CYS A 78 -6.99 -15.49 -23.57
C CYS A 78 -7.05 -15.26 -25.10
N GLY A 79 -7.76 -16.15 -25.78
CA GLY A 79 -8.03 -16.06 -27.22
C GLY A 79 -7.24 -17.07 -28.05
N TRP A 80 -6.57 -18.02 -27.39
CA TRP A 80 -5.60 -18.88 -28.04
C TRP A 80 -6.02 -20.34 -28.18
N THR A 81 -6.88 -20.84 -27.30
CA THR A 81 -7.26 -22.27 -27.29
C THR A 81 -8.52 -22.54 -28.12
N LEU A 82 -8.88 -23.81 -28.29
CA LEU A 82 -10.09 -24.27 -28.95
C LEU A 82 -11.11 -24.83 -27.95
N PRO A 83 -12.37 -25.11 -28.36
CA PRO A 83 -13.39 -25.66 -27.45
C PRO A 83 -13.18 -27.14 -27.12
N ASN A 84 -12.40 -27.83 -27.95
CA ASN A 84 -12.19 -29.27 -27.86
C ASN A 84 -10.71 -29.56 -27.57
N ARG A 85 -10.49 -30.40 -26.58
CA ARG A 85 -9.19 -31.04 -26.33
C ARG A 85 -8.83 -31.97 -27.48
N THR A 86 -7.53 -32.27 -27.60
CA THR A 86 -7.06 -33.30 -28.54
C THR A 86 -7.62 -34.68 -28.17
N ALA A 87 -7.46 -35.67 -29.06
CA ALA A 87 -7.86 -37.05 -28.78
C ALA A 87 -7.17 -37.66 -27.53
N ASN A 88 -6.03 -37.10 -27.12
CA ASN A 88 -5.29 -37.52 -25.93
C ASN A 88 -5.66 -36.72 -24.67
N GLY A 89 -6.65 -35.82 -24.76
CA GLY A 89 -7.12 -35.00 -23.64
C GLY A 89 -6.31 -33.73 -23.35
N THR A 90 -5.29 -33.42 -24.16
CA THR A 90 -4.47 -32.19 -24.00
C THR A 90 -5.17 -30.96 -24.57
N LEU A 91 -4.83 -29.78 -24.07
CA LEU A 91 -5.16 -28.52 -24.74
C LEU A 91 -4.50 -28.42 -26.13
N THR A 92 -5.06 -27.58 -26.99
CA THR A 92 -4.54 -27.24 -28.32
C THR A 92 -4.86 -25.80 -28.66
N TRP A 93 -4.04 -25.18 -29.51
CA TRP A 93 -4.22 -23.80 -29.95
C TRP A 93 -5.13 -23.67 -31.17
N ASN A 94 -5.60 -22.45 -31.43
CA ASN A 94 -6.29 -22.06 -32.64
C ASN A 94 -5.27 -21.88 -33.80
N PRO A 95 -5.25 -22.76 -34.81
CA PRO A 95 -4.25 -22.71 -35.89
C PRO A 95 -4.44 -21.56 -36.87
N GLU A 96 -5.59 -20.88 -36.86
CA GLU A 96 -5.80 -19.66 -37.66
C GLU A 96 -5.07 -18.46 -37.05
N ARG A 97 -5.01 -18.40 -35.71
CA ARG A 97 -4.32 -17.34 -34.96
C ARG A 97 -2.84 -17.66 -34.73
N PHE A 98 -2.52 -18.94 -34.55
CA PHE A 98 -1.18 -19.45 -34.23
C PHE A 98 -0.80 -20.60 -35.18
N PRO A 99 -0.54 -20.30 -36.47
CA PRO A 99 -0.31 -21.32 -37.49
C PRO A 99 0.92 -22.20 -37.24
N ASN A 100 1.96 -21.70 -36.57
CA ASN A 100 3.14 -22.51 -36.22
C ASN A 100 3.03 -23.16 -34.83
N GLY A 101 2.04 -22.73 -34.04
CA GLY A 101 1.70 -23.30 -32.75
C GLY A 101 2.56 -22.86 -31.58
N TYR A 102 2.08 -23.19 -30.39
CA TYR A 102 2.69 -22.77 -29.12
C TYR A 102 4.12 -23.25 -28.90
N PRO A 103 4.52 -24.49 -29.29
CA PRO A 103 5.93 -24.89 -29.21
C PRO A 103 6.86 -23.97 -30.00
N ALA A 104 6.49 -23.58 -31.23
CA ALA A 104 7.31 -22.72 -32.06
C ALA A 104 7.40 -21.29 -31.50
N ILE A 105 6.32 -20.80 -30.88
CA ILE A 105 6.32 -19.50 -30.21
C ILE A 105 7.21 -19.51 -28.98
N GLY A 106 7.15 -20.58 -28.17
CA GLY A 106 8.05 -20.76 -27.04
C GLY A 106 9.51 -20.77 -27.48
N GLU A 107 9.85 -21.52 -28.53
CA GLU A 107 11.19 -21.52 -29.13
C GLU A 107 11.62 -20.13 -29.62
N PHE A 108 10.72 -19.37 -30.26
CA PHE A 108 11.00 -18.00 -30.70
C PHE A 108 11.28 -17.07 -29.52
N ILE A 109 10.42 -17.05 -28.50
CA ILE A 109 10.58 -16.21 -27.30
C ILE A 109 11.88 -16.56 -26.57
N HIS A 110 12.19 -17.85 -26.41
CA HIS A 110 13.46 -18.30 -25.82
C HIS A 110 14.67 -17.91 -26.66
N SER A 111 14.55 -17.86 -27.99
CA SER A 111 15.65 -17.42 -28.87
C SER A 111 16.02 -15.94 -28.68
N LEU A 112 15.10 -15.13 -28.13
CA LEU A 112 15.32 -13.74 -27.73
C LEU A 112 15.91 -13.62 -26.32
N GLY A 113 16.04 -14.72 -25.57
CA GLY A 113 16.44 -14.69 -24.16
C GLY A 113 15.31 -14.35 -23.18
N LEU A 114 14.06 -14.37 -23.64
CA LEU A 114 12.86 -14.09 -22.84
C LEU A 114 12.22 -15.38 -22.33
N GLY A 115 11.36 -15.28 -21.31
CA GLY A 115 10.56 -16.38 -20.76
C GLY A 115 9.17 -16.45 -21.40
N PHE A 116 8.68 -17.67 -21.68
CA PHE A 116 7.40 -17.88 -22.33
C PHE A 116 6.26 -18.08 -21.30
N GLY A 117 5.28 -17.18 -21.28
CA GLY A 117 4.11 -17.28 -20.41
C GLY A 117 2.88 -17.83 -21.13
N VAL A 118 2.12 -18.67 -20.43
CA VAL A 118 0.82 -19.20 -20.88
C VAL A 118 -0.31 -18.81 -19.92
N TYR A 119 -1.54 -18.84 -20.43
CA TYR A 119 -2.76 -18.56 -19.68
C TYR A 119 -3.70 -19.75 -19.68
N SER A 120 -4.28 -20.05 -18.51
CA SER A 120 -5.43 -20.95 -18.40
C SER A 120 -6.33 -20.57 -17.23
N ASP A 121 -7.31 -21.40 -16.94
CA ASP A 121 -8.39 -21.12 -16.00
C ASP A 121 -8.64 -22.30 -15.05
N GLY A 122 -8.90 -21.98 -13.78
CA GLY A 122 -9.41 -22.82 -12.70
C GLY A 122 -10.81 -23.35 -12.91
N GLY A 123 -11.49 -22.98 -14.01
CA GLY A 123 -12.77 -23.53 -14.43
C GLY A 123 -12.76 -24.42 -15.66
N VAL A 124 -13.96 -24.87 -16.04
CA VAL A 124 -14.18 -25.75 -17.21
C VAL A 124 -14.02 -25.00 -18.54
N GLN A 125 -14.12 -23.68 -18.51
CA GLN A 125 -13.92 -22.76 -19.62
C GLN A 125 -13.06 -21.59 -19.15
N MET A 126 -12.35 -20.94 -20.07
CA MET A 126 -11.67 -19.68 -19.79
C MET A 126 -12.67 -18.50 -19.79
N CYS A 127 -12.28 -17.36 -19.23
CA CYS A 127 -13.13 -16.16 -19.14
C CYS A 127 -13.71 -15.62 -20.45
N MET A 128 -13.05 -15.84 -21.59
CA MET A 128 -13.57 -15.40 -22.88
C MET A 128 -14.90 -16.09 -23.18
N THR A 129 -15.98 -15.32 -23.18
CA THR A 129 -17.28 -15.74 -23.71
C THR A 129 -17.35 -15.39 -25.21
N GLY A 130 -17.44 -16.39 -26.09
CA GLY A 130 -17.45 -16.16 -27.54
C GLY A 130 -17.21 -17.42 -28.37
N ASP A 131 -17.15 -17.27 -29.69
CA ASP A 131 -16.86 -18.35 -30.65
C ASP A 131 -15.42 -18.18 -31.22
N PRO A 132 -14.54 -19.19 -31.10
CA PRO A 132 -14.74 -20.43 -30.36
C PRO A 132 -14.69 -20.25 -28.84
N VAL A 133 -15.49 -21.05 -28.13
CA VAL A 133 -15.37 -21.23 -26.67
C VAL A 133 -13.97 -21.74 -26.35
N GLN A 134 -13.40 -21.28 -25.25
CA GLN A 134 -12.06 -21.67 -24.83
C GLN A 134 -12.10 -22.63 -23.65
N THR A 135 -11.54 -23.84 -23.83
CA THR A 135 -11.48 -24.86 -22.76
C THR A 135 -10.54 -24.44 -21.62
N GLY A 136 -11.03 -24.51 -20.38
CA GLY A 136 -10.24 -24.32 -19.16
C GLY A 136 -9.59 -25.61 -18.64
N SER A 137 -8.83 -25.52 -17.55
CA SER A 137 -8.01 -26.65 -17.03
C SER A 137 -8.63 -27.43 -15.87
N LEU A 138 -9.81 -27.05 -15.38
CA LEU A 138 -10.42 -27.72 -14.23
C LEU A 138 -10.62 -29.23 -14.47
N GLY A 139 -10.01 -30.04 -13.60
CA GLY A 139 -10.01 -31.51 -13.68
C GLY A 139 -8.99 -32.12 -14.65
N TYR A 140 -8.19 -31.28 -15.34
CA TYR A 140 -7.13 -31.68 -16.28
C TYR A 140 -5.77 -31.10 -15.90
N GLU A 141 -5.61 -30.59 -14.67
CA GLU A 141 -4.48 -29.78 -14.22
C GLU A 141 -3.13 -30.47 -14.48
N GLN A 142 -3.04 -31.77 -14.21
CA GLN A 142 -1.83 -32.57 -14.44
C GLN A 142 -1.46 -32.71 -15.91
N ILE A 143 -2.46 -32.91 -16.79
CA ILE A 143 -2.23 -33.04 -18.23
C ILE A 143 -1.85 -31.68 -18.82
N ASP A 144 -2.49 -30.62 -18.35
CA ASP A 144 -2.28 -29.27 -18.87
C ASP A 144 -0.96 -28.68 -18.40
N ALA A 145 -0.56 -28.88 -17.13
CA ALA A 145 0.78 -28.52 -16.65
C ALA A 145 1.90 -29.22 -17.45
N ALA A 146 1.72 -30.52 -17.77
CA ALA A 146 2.65 -31.25 -18.62
C ALA A 146 2.65 -30.73 -20.07
N THR A 147 1.48 -30.33 -20.59
CA THR A 147 1.33 -29.74 -21.91
C THR A 147 2.07 -28.40 -22.00
N PHE A 148 1.87 -27.50 -21.05
CA PHE A 148 2.58 -26.21 -20.96
C PHE A 148 4.10 -26.41 -20.86
N THR A 149 4.54 -27.35 -20.04
CA THR A 149 5.95 -27.74 -19.94
C THR A 149 6.51 -28.23 -21.27
N SER A 150 5.74 -29.02 -22.02
CA SER A 150 6.15 -29.51 -23.35
C SER A 150 6.28 -28.41 -24.40
N TRP A 151 5.57 -27.29 -24.21
CA TRP A 151 5.69 -26.09 -25.04
C TRP A 151 6.82 -25.15 -24.57
N GLY A 152 7.46 -25.46 -23.44
CA GLY A 152 8.53 -24.65 -22.86
C GLY A 152 8.04 -23.48 -22.01
N ALA A 153 6.84 -23.52 -21.45
CA ALA A 153 6.34 -22.44 -20.60
C ALA A 153 7.22 -22.23 -19.34
N ASP A 154 7.39 -20.97 -18.96
CA ASP A 154 8.14 -20.47 -17.80
C ASP A 154 7.23 -19.77 -16.77
N LEU A 155 6.02 -19.43 -17.18
CA LEU A 155 5.01 -18.77 -16.36
C LEU A 155 3.62 -19.28 -16.75
N LEU A 156 2.77 -19.52 -15.75
CA LEU A 156 1.35 -19.79 -15.92
C LEU A 156 0.53 -18.74 -15.15
N LYS A 157 -0.25 -17.93 -15.87
CA LYS A 157 -1.37 -17.16 -15.31
C LYS A 157 -2.59 -18.06 -15.26
N TYR A 158 -3.22 -18.17 -14.09
CA TYR A 158 -4.31 -19.11 -13.84
C TYR A 158 -5.55 -18.44 -13.25
N ASP A 159 -6.54 -18.23 -14.11
CA ASP A 159 -7.78 -17.50 -13.84
C ASP A 159 -8.81 -18.31 -13.04
N ASN A 160 -9.99 -17.76 -12.81
CA ASN A 160 -11.03 -18.36 -11.97
C ASN A 160 -12.46 -18.38 -12.59
N CYS A 161 -12.62 -18.09 -13.89
CA CYS A 161 -13.94 -18.11 -14.52
C CYS A 161 -14.49 -19.54 -14.63
N PHE A 162 -15.81 -19.73 -14.50
CA PHE A 162 -16.45 -21.05 -14.61
C PHE A 162 -15.87 -22.13 -13.67
N SER A 163 -15.32 -21.69 -12.52
CA SER A 163 -14.77 -22.55 -11.46
C SER A 163 -15.84 -23.40 -10.77
N ASP A 164 -17.10 -22.92 -10.74
CA ASP A 164 -18.27 -23.71 -10.39
C ASP A 164 -19.13 -24.02 -11.64
N ALA A 165 -19.00 -25.24 -12.16
CA ALA A 165 -19.71 -25.70 -13.35
C ALA A 165 -21.25 -25.71 -13.20
N ALA A 166 -21.79 -25.65 -11.96
CA ALA A 166 -23.23 -25.61 -11.75
C ALA A 166 -23.85 -24.22 -12.00
N LEU A 167 -23.03 -23.16 -12.04
CA LEU A 167 -23.49 -21.78 -12.20
C LEU A 167 -23.50 -21.29 -13.66
N ASP A 168 -22.91 -22.03 -14.61
CA ASP A 168 -22.89 -21.75 -16.05
C ASP A 168 -22.45 -20.31 -16.42
N TYR A 169 -21.62 -19.67 -15.58
CA TYR A 169 -21.33 -18.24 -15.65
C TYR A 169 -19.85 -17.93 -15.31
N PRO A 170 -19.21 -16.93 -15.95
CA PRO A 170 -17.98 -16.35 -15.44
C PRO A 170 -18.34 -15.56 -14.17
N ASP A 171 -18.04 -16.12 -13.00
CA ASP A 171 -18.51 -15.64 -11.69
C ASP A 171 -17.94 -14.26 -11.31
N VAL A 172 -18.58 -13.21 -11.82
CA VAL A 172 -18.36 -11.82 -11.41
C VAL A 172 -19.35 -11.36 -10.34
N SER A 173 -20.25 -12.23 -9.86
CA SER A 173 -21.21 -11.87 -8.81
C SER A 173 -20.68 -12.15 -7.40
N TYR A 174 -19.51 -12.79 -7.28
CA TYR A 174 -18.83 -13.02 -6.00
C TYR A 174 -19.75 -13.72 -4.98
N THR A 175 -20.69 -14.52 -5.50
CA THR A 175 -21.56 -15.43 -4.76
C THR A 175 -21.23 -16.89 -5.03
N PRO A 176 -19.97 -17.32 -5.24
CA PRO A 176 -19.71 -18.74 -5.21
C PRO A 176 -19.97 -19.21 -3.78
N SER A 177 -20.69 -20.33 -3.65
CA SER A 177 -20.93 -20.95 -2.34
C SER A 177 -19.66 -21.62 -1.75
N THR A 178 -18.55 -21.57 -2.49
CA THR A 178 -17.31 -22.31 -2.21
C THR A 178 -16.08 -21.47 -2.57
N SER A 179 -15.07 -21.50 -1.71
CA SER A 179 -13.75 -20.89 -1.96
C SER A 179 -13.09 -21.46 -3.21
N PRO A 180 -12.37 -20.65 -4.03
CA PRO A 180 -11.64 -21.13 -5.20
C PRO A 180 -10.32 -21.84 -4.85
N GLN A 181 -9.86 -21.76 -3.60
CA GLN A 181 -8.59 -22.33 -3.13
C GLN A 181 -8.33 -23.78 -3.57
N PRO A 182 -9.31 -24.73 -3.52
CA PRO A 182 -9.05 -26.12 -3.90
C PRO A 182 -8.58 -26.31 -5.35
N HIS A 183 -9.03 -25.47 -6.28
CA HIS A 183 -8.62 -25.50 -7.68
C HIS A 183 -7.15 -25.08 -7.83
N TYR A 184 -6.74 -24.04 -7.09
CA TYR A 184 -5.35 -23.57 -7.05
C TYR A 184 -4.40 -24.57 -6.38
N ILE A 185 -4.83 -25.30 -5.35
CA ILE A 185 -4.04 -26.40 -4.77
C ILE A 185 -3.73 -27.45 -5.83
N SER A 186 -4.73 -27.82 -6.64
CA SER A 186 -4.61 -28.86 -7.65
C SER A 186 -3.65 -28.46 -8.77
N MET A 187 -3.78 -27.22 -9.27
CA MET A 187 -2.86 -26.71 -10.29
C MET A 187 -1.45 -26.44 -9.74
N SER A 188 -1.30 -25.92 -8.53
CA SER A 188 0.01 -25.73 -7.87
C SER A 188 0.78 -27.05 -7.77
N ALA A 189 0.10 -28.14 -7.33
CA ALA A 189 0.70 -29.46 -7.29
C ALA A 189 1.07 -29.99 -8.68
N ALA A 190 0.25 -29.72 -9.70
CA ALA A 190 0.52 -30.12 -11.07
C ALA A 190 1.73 -29.40 -11.65
N VAL A 191 1.81 -28.06 -11.50
CA VAL A 191 2.94 -27.22 -11.92
C VAL A 191 4.23 -27.66 -11.22
N THR A 192 4.20 -27.83 -9.90
CA THR A 192 5.38 -28.21 -9.11
C THR A 192 5.92 -29.60 -9.46
N SER A 193 5.07 -30.49 -9.97
CA SER A 193 5.49 -31.85 -10.38
C SER A 193 6.21 -31.90 -11.74
N GLN A 194 6.21 -30.80 -12.49
CA GLN A 194 6.83 -30.74 -13.81
C GLN A 194 8.35 -30.55 -13.72
N PRO A 195 9.13 -31.08 -14.68
CA PRO A 195 10.59 -30.94 -14.69
C PRO A 195 11.07 -29.52 -15.02
N ARG A 196 10.22 -28.68 -15.61
CA ARG A 196 10.52 -27.27 -15.89
C ARG A 196 9.87 -26.40 -14.81
N PRO A 197 10.63 -25.62 -14.05
CA PRO A 197 10.06 -24.65 -13.10
C PRO A 197 9.21 -23.61 -13.84
N MET A 198 8.03 -23.30 -13.31
CA MET A 198 7.14 -22.26 -13.84
C MET A 198 6.70 -21.33 -12.71
N ILE A 199 6.73 -20.02 -12.96
CA ILE A 199 6.08 -19.04 -12.09
C ILE A 199 4.57 -19.30 -12.14
N PHE A 200 3.95 -19.45 -10.97
CA PHE A 200 2.51 -19.64 -10.87
C PHE A 200 1.83 -18.35 -10.40
N GLN A 201 1.11 -17.69 -11.30
CA GLN A 201 0.35 -16.48 -11.05
C GLN A 201 -1.14 -16.82 -10.85
N ILE A 202 -1.60 -16.71 -9.61
CA ILE A 202 -2.98 -16.95 -9.20
C ILE A 202 -3.83 -15.73 -9.59
N CYS A 203 -4.93 -15.95 -10.30
CA CYS A 203 -5.83 -14.90 -10.76
C CYS A 203 -7.27 -15.20 -10.34
N ASP A 204 -7.59 -14.95 -9.07
CA ASP A 204 -8.91 -15.14 -8.47
C ASP A 204 -9.59 -13.82 -8.10
N TRP A 205 -9.00 -12.69 -8.49
CA TRP A 205 -9.48 -11.32 -8.28
C TRP A 205 -9.67 -10.91 -6.81
N GLY A 206 -8.99 -11.56 -5.86
CA GLY A 206 -9.15 -11.27 -4.45
C GLY A 206 -10.32 -12.00 -3.77
N VAL A 207 -10.98 -12.93 -4.47
CA VAL A 207 -12.08 -13.76 -3.94
C VAL A 207 -11.56 -14.59 -2.76
N ASP A 208 -12.28 -14.60 -1.64
CA ASP A 208 -11.85 -15.30 -0.42
C ASP A 208 -10.49 -14.85 0.15
N PHE A 209 -10.11 -13.59 -0.10
CA PHE A 209 -8.93 -12.96 0.49
C PHE A 209 -7.65 -13.83 0.32
N PRO A 210 -7.15 -13.99 -0.92
CA PRO A 210 -6.08 -14.91 -1.28
C PRO A 210 -4.79 -14.74 -0.49
N SER A 211 -4.51 -13.54 0.03
CA SER A 211 -3.33 -13.27 0.86
C SER A 211 -3.19 -14.22 2.06
N LEU A 212 -4.27 -14.84 2.56
CA LEU A 212 -4.19 -15.83 3.64
C LEU A 212 -3.77 -17.24 3.21
N TRP A 213 -3.87 -17.60 1.94
CA TRP A 213 -3.66 -18.98 1.48
C TRP A 213 -2.82 -19.13 0.20
N ALA A 214 -2.84 -18.13 -0.69
CA ALA A 214 -2.09 -18.11 -1.95
C ALA A 214 -0.56 -18.12 -1.78
N PRO A 215 0.05 -17.52 -0.73
CA PRO A 215 1.51 -17.53 -0.56
C PRO A 215 2.12 -18.94 -0.43
N ASP A 216 1.33 -19.94 -0.02
CA ASP A 216 1.77 -21.34 0.08
C ASP A 216 1.62 -22.10 -1.27
N LEU A 217 0.93 -21.51 -2.26
CA LEU A 217 0.52 -22.19 -3.49
C LEU A 217 1.15 -21.60 -4.76
N GLY A 218 1.34 -20.28 -4.83
CA GLY A 218 1.78 -19.57 -6.02
C GLY A 218 2.77 -18.46 -5.73
N ASN A 219 3.40 -17.97 -6.80
CA ASN A 219 4.43 -16.94 -6.73
C ASN A 219 3.85 -15.52 -6.76
N THR A 220 2.65 -15.35 -7.32
CA THR A 220 1.90 -14.09 -7.25
C THR A 220 0.41 -14.39 -7.15
N TRP A 221 -0.38 -13.47 -6.59
CA TRP A 221 -1.85 -13.61 -6.56
C TRP A 221 -2.56 -12.27 -6.74
N ARG A 222 -3.55 -12.25 -7.64
CA ARG A 222 -4.39 -11.08 -7.90
C ARG A 222 -5.19 -10.74 -6.67
N ILE A 223 -5.06 -9.51 -6.18
CA ILE A 223 -5.78 -9.09 -4.97
C ILE A 223 -7.07 -8.32 -5.28
N THR A 224 -7.34 -7.98 -6.54
CA THR A 224 -8.49 -7.18 -6.98
C THR A 224 -9.08 -7.69 -8.29
N ASN A 225 -10.31 -7.27 -8.60
CA ASN A 225 -10.84 -7.17 -9.98
C ASN A 225 -9.83 -6.54 -10.94
N ASP A 226 -10.00 -6.84 -12.22
CA ASP A 226 -9.11 -6.31 -13.25
C ASP A 226 -9.02 -4.79 -13.22
N ILE A 227 -7.84 -4.30 -13.55
CA ILE A 227 -7.58 -2.91 -13.87
C ILE A 227 -8.28 -2.57 -15.18
N THR A 228 -8.87 -1.38 -15.25
CA THR A 228 -9.63 -0.91 -16.40
C THR A 228 -9.06 0.38 -16.96
N GLU A 229 -9.55 0.78 -18.12
CA GLU A 229 -9.13 1.97 -18.84
C GLU A 229 -9.65 3.31 -18.27
N VAL A 230 -9.79 3.40 -16.94
CA VAL A 230 -10.28 4.60 -16.24
C VAL A 230 -9.46 4.88 -14.99
N TRP A 231 -9.14 6.15 -14.73
CA TRP A 231 -8.26 6.56 -13.62
C TRP A 231 -8.77 6.11 -12.23
N SER A 232 -10.09 6.07 -12.02
CA SER A 232 -10.71 5.65 -10.75
C SER A 232 -10.32 4.24 -10.30
N THR A 233 -9.84 3.41 -11.23
CA THR A 233 -9.35 2.06 -10.95
C THR A 233 -8.09 2.06 -10.07
N ILE A 234 -7.22 3.07 -10.21
CA ILE A 234 -5.94 3.17 -9.49
C ILE A 234 -6.18 3.30 -7.98
N PRO A 235 -6.87 4.34 -7.46
CA PRO A 235 -7.12 4.45 -6.03
C PRO A 235 -7.95 3.26 -5.50
N ARG A 236 -8.88 2.71 -6.27
CA ARG A 236 -9.63 1.50 -5.89
C ARG A 236 -8.71 0.31 -5.58
N ILE A 237 -7.73 0.05 -6.44
CA ILE A 237 -6.76 -1.03 -6.28
C ILE A 237 -5.87 -0.76 -5.06
N LEU A 238 -5.36 0.47 -4.91
CA LEU A 238 -4.53 0.85 -3.77
C LEU A 238 -5.27 0.68 -2.43
N ASN A 239 -6.54 1.10 -2.37
CA ASN A 239 -7.37 0.95 -1.17
C ASN A 239 -7.61 -0.53 -0.78
N GLN A 240 -7.58 -1.46 -1.75
CA GLN A 240 -7.65 -2.90 -1.50
C GLN A 240 -6.30 -3.50 -1.11
N ALA A 241 -5.19 -2.88 -1.53
CA ALA A 241 -3.85 -3.29 -1.16
C ALA A 241 -3.47 -2.92 0.29
N VAL A 242 -4.03 -1.85 0.84
CA VAL A 242 -3.70 -1.32 2.19
C VAL A 242 -3.55 -2.42 3.26
N PRO A 243 -4.54 -3.30 3.53
CA PRO A 243 -4.41 -4.31 4.58
C PRO A 243 -3.55 -5.52 4.19
N GLN A 244 -3.08 -5.60 2.94
CA GLN A 244 -2.45 -6.78 2.35
C GLN A 244 -0.94 -6.63 2.12
N THR A 245 -0.41 -5.40 2.14
CA THR A 245 1.03 -5.11 1.87
C THR A 245 2.01 -5.99 2.65
N SER A 246 1.70 -6.36 3.90
CA SER A 246 2.55 -7.21 4.74
C SER A 246 2.64 -8.68 4.31
N PHE A 247 1.84 -9.12 3.35
CA PHE A 247 1.86 -10.50 2.82
C PHE A 247 2.85 -10.67 1.64
N ALA A 248 3.29 -9.57 1.05
CA ALA A 248 4.30 -9.58 -0.01
C ALA A 248 5.69 -9.93 0.56
N GLY A 249 6.47 -10.70 -0.19
CA GLY A 249 7.86 -11.01 0.12
C GLY A 249 8.53 -11.88 -0.94
N PRO A 250 9.86 -12.10 -0.84
CA PRO A 250 10.59 -12.94 -1.79
C PRO A 250 9.91 -14.29 -2.02
N GLY A 251 9.61 -14.59 -3.29
CA GLY A 251 8.92 -15.80 -3.72
C GLY A 251 7.41 -15.68 -3.85
N HIS A 252 6.78 -14.63 -3.27
CA HIS A 252 5.33 -14.51 -3.16
C HIS A 252 4.85 -13.03 -3.12
N TRP A 253 4.22 -12.55 -4.19
CA TRP A 253 3.87 -11.13 -4.38
C TRP A 253 2.37 -10.86 -4.57
N LEU A 254 1.89 -9.75 -4.01
CA LEU A 254 0.58 -9.21 -4.36
C LEU A 254 0.59 -8.81 -5.83
N ASP A 255 -0.40 -9.26 -6.59
CA ASP A 255 -0.58 -8.84 -7.98
C ASP A 255 -1.70 -7.80 -8.05
N LEU A 256 -1.30 -6.55 -8.33
CA LEU A 256 -2.19 -5.41 -8.49
C LEU A 256 -2.77 -5.31 -9.91
N ASP A 257 -2.59 -6.36 -10.72
CA ASP A 257 -2.88 -6.44 -12.15
C ASP A 257 -1.87 -5.72 -13.05
N MET A 258 -2.04 -5.87 -14.36
CA MET A 258 -1.13 -5.36 -15.38
C MET A 258 -1.03 -3.83 -15.43
N LEU A 259 0.12 -3.32 -15.88
CA LEU A 259 0.33 -1.91 -16.15
C LEU A 259 -0.53 -1.46 -17.35
N GLN A 260 -1.09 -0.26 -17.24
CA GLN A 260 -1.86 0.41 -18.29
C GLN A 260 -1.02 1.49 -19.02
N VAL A 261 0.25 1.60 -18.65
CA VAL A 261 1.21 2.55 -19.24
C VAL A 261 1.36 2.25 -20.73
N GLY A 262 1.23 3.28 -21.57
CA GLY A 262 1.35 3.21 -23.02
C GLY A 262 0.11 2.70 -23.76
N ASN A 263 -1.05 2.62 -23.09
CA ASN A 263 -2.34 2.42 -23.76
C ASN A 263 -3.03 3.73 -24.19
N ASP A 264 -2.36 4.87 -24.04
CA ASP A 264 -2.88 6.21 -24.40
C ASP A 264 -4.20 6.58 -23.69
N ILE A 265 -4.42 6.06 -22.48
CA ILE A 265 -5.61 6.33 -21.64
C ILE A 265 -5.33 7.24 -20.44
N PHE A 266 -4.06 7.33 -20.04
CA PHE A 266 -3.60 8.12 -18.90
C PHE A 266 -2.68 9.24 -19.38
N THR A 267 -2.69 10.35 -18.66
CA THR A 267 -1.64 11.37 -18.78
C THR A 267 -0.30 10.80 -18.31
N VAL A 268 0.81 11.40 -18.74
CA VAL A 268 2.15 10.97 -18.30
C VAL A 268 2.30 11.03 -16.77
N GLU A 269 1.67 11.99 -16.10
CA GLU A 269 1.69 12.09 -14.63
C GLU A 269 0.91 10.95 -13.96
N GLU A 270 -0.25 10.57 -14.51
CA GLU A 270 -1.01 9.39 -14.07
C GLU A 270 -0.23 8.09 -14.33
N GLU A 271 0.47 7.97 -15.47
CA GLU A 271 1.35 6.83 -15.76
C GLU A 271 2.50 6.73 -14.75
N LYS A 272 3.13 7.86 -14.38
CA LYS A 272 4.17 7.88 -13.33
C LYS A 272 3.63 7.44 -11.98
N THR A 273 2.45 7.92 -11.58
CA THR A 273 1.81 7.53 -10.32
C THR A 273 1.44 6.05 -10.32
N HIS A 274 0.86 5.55 -11.42
CA HIS A 274 0.54 4.13 -11.62
C HIS A 274 1.80 3.26 -11.50
N PHE A 275 2.83 3.56 -12.29
CA PHE A 275 4.06 2.78 -12.29
C PHE A 275 4.79 2.82 -10.94
N THR A 276 4.84 4.00 -10.31
CA THR A 276 5.43 4.19 -8.98
C THR A 276 4.75 3.33 -7.93
N THR A 277 3.42 3.35 -7.87
CA THR A 277 2.68 2.62 -6.84
C THR A 277 2.80 1.11 -7.04
N TRP A 278 2.70 0.60 -8.27
CA TRP A 278 2.95 -0.82 -8.56
C TRP A 278 4.36 -1.24 -8.16
N ALA A 279 5.35 -0.39 -8.42
CA ALA A 279 6.73 -0.67 -8.08
C ALA A 279 6.97 -0.75 -6.58
N ILE A 280 6.59 0.27 -5.80
CA ILE A 280 6.88 0.33 -4.36
C ILE A 280 6.04 -0.65 -3.54
N LEU A 281 4.85 -1.05 -4.04
CA LEU A 281 4.03 -2.12 -3.46
C LEU A 281 4.50 -3.53 -3.87
N LYS A 282 5.57 -3.64 -4.67
CA LYS A 282 6.17 -4.91 -5.14
C LYS A 282 5.22 -5.76 -5.97
N SER A 283 4.34 -5.12 -6.74
CA SER A 283 3.52 -5.82 -7.73
C SER A 283 4.39 -6.35 -8.87
N PRO A 284 3.99 -7.45 -9.56
CA PRO A 284 4.55 -7.75 -10.87
C PRO A 284 4.44 -6.53 -11.80
N LEU A 285 5.52 -6.22 -12.53
CA LEU A 285 5.53 -5.14 -13.52
C LEU A 285 5.27 -5.75 -14.90
N THR A 286 4.03 -6.12 -15.14
CA THR A 286 3.58 -6.71 -16.41
C THR A 286 2.98 -5.64 -17.31
N ILE A 287 3.65 -5.29 -18.40
CA ILE A 287 3.18 -4.32 -19.39
C ILE A 287 1.92 -4.86 -20.08
N GLY A 288 0.82 -4.12 -20.01
CA GLY A 288 -0.42 -4.43 -20.75
C GLY A 288 -0.58 -3.63 -22.06
N GLY A 289 0.25 -2.60 -22.29
CA GLY A 289 0.24 -1.81 -23.51
C GLY A 289 0.89 -2.50 -24.71
N ALA A 290 0.49 -2.13 -25.92
CA ALA A 290 1.20 -2.55 -27.13
C ALA A 290 2.55 -1.83 -27.21
N LEU A 291 3.63 -2.61 -27.24
CA LEU A 291 4.97 -2.08 -27.51
C LEU A 291 5.09 -1.73 -29.00
N LYS A 292 4.69 -2.68 -29.85
CA LYS A 292 4.78 -2.53 -31.31
C LYS A 292 3.89 -3.53 -32.05
N ASP A 293 3.07 -3.05 -32.97
CA ASP A 293 2.40 -3.83 -34.00
C ASP A 293 2.30 -3.07 -35.33
N SER A 294 1.39 -3.48 -36.22
CA SER A 294 1.20 -2.85 -37.53
C SER A 294 0.57 -1.45 -37.49
N TYR A 295 -0.04 -1.06 -36.38
CA TYR A 295 -0.79 0.18 -36.20
C TYR A 295 -0.25 1.04 -35.05
N THR A 296 0.30 0.39 -34.02
CA THR A 296 0.69 1.01 -32.75
C THR A 296 2.18 0.83 -32.50
N VAL A 297 2.83 1.91 -32.06
CA VAL A 297 4.15 1.88 -31.44
C VAL A 297 4.04 2.71 -30.16
N MET A 298 4.50 2.17 -29.05
CA MET A 298 4.42 2.87 -27.77
C MET A 298 5.10 4.24 -27.85
N SER A 299 4.48 5.24 -27.20
CA SER A 299 5.02 6.60 -27.17
C SER A 299 6.37 6.65 -26.42
N GLU A 300 7.26 7.57 -26.81
CA GLU A 300 8.54 7.78 -26.10
C GLU A 300 8.32 8.16 -24.63
N ALA A 301 7.25 8.88 -24.31
CA ALA A 301 6.94 9.29 -22.95
C ALA A 301 6.56 8.10 -22.06
N SER A 302 5.67 7.22 -22.55
CA SER A 302 5.28 6.01 -21.81
C SER A 302 6.42 5.01 -21.73
N LEU A 303 7.23 4.88 -22.78
CA LEU A 303 8.44 4.07 -22.75
C LEU A 303 9.45 4.59 -21.72
N ALA A 304 9.60 5.91 -21.58
CA ALA A 304 10.45 6.51 -20.56
C ALA A 304 9.93 6.25 -19.12
N VAL A 305 8.61 6.16 -18.93
CA VAL A 305 8.04 5.74 -17.64
C VAL A 305 8.42 4.29 -17.35
N LEU A 306 8.17 3.37 -18.29
CA LEU A 306 8.50 1.95 -18.14
C LEU A 306 10.01 1.67 -18.04
N SER A 307 10.85 2.57 -18.56
CA SER A 307 12.31 2.39 -18.57
C SER A 307 13.01 3.07 -17.39
N ASN A 308 12.26 3.60 -16.41
CA ASN A 308 12.87 4.28 -15.26
C ASN A 308 13.56 3.28 -14.32
N GLU A 309 14.89 3.21 -14.42
CA GLU A 309 15.74 2.29 -13.66
C GLU A 309 15.57 2.42 -12.14
N ASP A 310 15.36 3.63 -11.61
CA ASP A 310 15.20 3.83 -10.17
C ASP A 310 13.89 3.22 -9.66
N VAL A 311 12.79 3.45 -10.39
CA VAL A 311 11.47 2.92 -10.03
C VAL A 311 11.49 1.38 -10.11
N ILE A 312 12.10 0.83 -11.16
CA ILE A 312 12.30 -0.62 -11.31
C ILE A 312 13.16 -1.16 -10.16
N ALA A 313 14.24 -0.48 -9.80
CA ALA A 313 15.12 -0.90 -8.69
C ALA A 313 14.37 -0.94 -7.36
N TYR A 314 13.38 -0.08 -7.13
CA TYR A 314 12.52 -0.18 -5.95
C TYR A 314 11.68 -1.44 -5.99
N ASN A 315 11.05 -1.76 -7.13
CA ASN A 315 10.31 -3.01 -7.30
C ASN A 315 11.20 -4.24 -7.07
N GLN A 316 12.43 -4.21 -7.59
CA GLN A 316 13.41 -5.29 -7.58
C GLN A 316 14.33 -5.27 -6.35
N ASP A 317 14.06 -4.43 -5.36
CA ASP A 317 14.91 -4.28 -4.18
C ASP A 317 14.98 -5.59 -3.37
N SER A 318 16.20 -6.02 -3.02
CA SER A 318 16.43 -7.31 -2.38
C SER A 318 15.88 -7.42 -0.96
N PHE A 319 15.47 -6.32 -0.32
CA PHE A 319 14.80 -6.41 0.97
C PHE A 319 13.37 -6.94 0.82
N GLY A 320 12.75 -6.75 -0.34
CA GLY A 320 11.47 -7.38 -0.69
C GLY A 320 10.28 -6.93 0.17
N VAL A 321 10.36 -5.76 0.82
CA VAL A 321 9.29 -5.23 1.67
C VAL A 321 8.46 -4.21 0.91
N ALA A 322 7.16 -4.43 0.79
CA ALA A 322 6.22 -3.47 0.20
C ALA A 322 6.08 -2.20 1.06
N ALA A 323 5.93 -1.06 0.40
CA ALA A 323 5.53 0.17 1.06
C ALA A 323 4.12 0.05 1.65
N SER A 324 3.86 0.75 2.76
CA SER A 324 2.54 0.83 3.39
C SER A 324 2.00 2.25 3.32
N LEU A 325 0.68 2.39 3.27
CA LEU A 325 0.02 3.69 3.48
C LEU A 325 0.41 4.21 4.87
N LYS A 326 0.90 5.45 4.93
CA LYS A 326 1.33 6.12 6.18
C LYS A 326 0.30 7.13 6.64
N ARG A 327 -0.21 7.94 5.72
CA ARG A 327 -1.18 8.98 6.02
C ARG A 327 -1.95 9.39 4.78
N LYS A 328 -3.19 9.81 4.98
CA LYS A 328 -4.06 10.38 3.94
C LYS A 328 -4.74 11.63 4.48
N TRP A 329 -4.79 12.65 3.64
CA TRP A 329 -5.48 13.92 3.87
C TRP A 329 -6.69 13.94 2.95
N THR A 330 -7.82 13.45 3.47
CA THR A 330 -9.02 13.17 2.66
C THR A 330 -9.55 14.42 1.97
N GLU A 331 -9.70 15.52 2.69
CA GLU A 331 -10.28 16.75 2.14
C GLU A 331 -9.28 17.48 1.24
N GLU A 332 -7.99 17.41 1.56
CA GLU A 332 -6.93 17.98 0.75
C GLU A 332 -6.56 17.11 -0.46
N GLY A 333 -7.04 15.87 -0.53
CA GLY A 333 -6.84 14.99 -1.69
C GLY A 333 -5.38 14.62 -1.94
N TYR A 334 -4.64 14.20 -0.92
CA TYR A 334 -3.31 13.60 -1.09
C TYR A 334 -3.00 12.57 -0.01
N GLU A 335 -2.04 11.69 -0.28
CA GLU A 335 -1.61 10.66 0.66
C GLU A 335 -0.13 10.31 0.50
N VAL A 336 0.40 9.61 1.51
CA VAL A 336 1.80 9.21 1.59
C VAL A 336 1.90 7.71 1.81
N TRP A 337 2.69 7.05 0.95
CA TRP A 337 3.14 5.68 1.09
C TRP A 337 4.64 5.65 1.36
N ALA A 338 5.11 4.77 2.24
CA ALA A 338 6.54 4.60 2.47
C ALA A 338 6.90 3.18 2.85
N GLY A 339 8.09 2.74 2.44
CA GLY A 339 8.61 1.41 2.71
C GLY A 339 10.13 1.39 2.78
N PRO A 340 10.71 0.52 3.60
CA PRO A 340 12.17 0.38 3.67
C PRO A 340 12.70 -0.30 2.41
N LEU A 341 13.93 0.03 2.05
CA LEU A 341 14.71 -0.59 0.98
C LEU A 341 16.00 -1.19 1.55
N SER A 342 16.64 -2.05 0.78
CA SER A 342 17.96 -2.58 1.09
C SER A 342 19.00 -1.46 1.25
N GLY A 343 19.99 -1.68 2.12
CA GLY A 343 21.05 -0.72 2.39
C GLY A 343 20.63 0.45 3.29
N GLU A 344 19.68 0.25 4.20
CA GLU A 344 19.22 1.26 5.18
C GLU A 344 18.61 2.50 4.53
N ARG A 345 17.97 2.31 3.36
CA ARG A 345 17.27 3.35 2.61
C ARG A 345 15.75 3.22 2.80
N MET A 346 15.00 4.23 2.37
CA MET A 346 13.54 4.21 2.34
C MET A 346 13.04 4.84 1.04
N VAL A 347 11.98 4.26 0.47
CA VAL A 347 11.22 4.88 -0.62
C VAL A 347 9.96 5.54 -0.06
N ILE A 348 9.64 6.74 -0.53
CA ILE A 348 8.47 7.51 -0.12
C ILE A 348 7.76 8.04 -1.35
N ALA A 349 6.44 7.84 -1.44
CA ALA A 349 5.60 8.41 -2.50
C ALA A 349 4.52 9.30 -1.88
N LEU A 350 4.52 10.59 -2.23
CA LEU A 350 3.43 11.52 -1.93
C LEU A 350 2.62 11.74 -3.20
N ILE A 351 1.35 11.34 -3.18
CA ILE A 351 0.48 11.31 -4.36
C ILE A 351 -0.53 12.46 -4.30
N ASN A 352 -0.61 13.25 -5.39
CA ASN A 352 -1.61 14.29 -5.56
C ASN A 352 -2.86 13.70 -6.22
N TRP A 353 -3.95 13.50 -5.49
CA TRP A 353 -5.22 12.99 -6.06
C TRP A 353 -6.09 14.05 -6.72
N MET A 354 -5.68 15.31 -6.72
CA MET A 354 -6.47 16.40 -7.29
C MET A 354 -6.19 16.55 -8.79
N ASP A 355 -7.21 17.01 -9.53
CA ASP A 355 -7.14 17.31 -10.98
C ASP A 355 -6.32 18.57 -11.32
N VAL A 356 -5.51 19.09 -10.38
CA VAL A 356 -4.71 20.30 -10.54
C VAL A 356 -3.30 20.12 -10.01
N GLU A 357 -2.34 20.81 -10.62
CA GLU A 357 -0.97 20.92 -10.11
C GLU A 357 -0.96 21.65 -8.75
N ARG A 358 -0.15 21.16 -7.81
CA ARG A 358 -0.04 21.71 -6.46
C ARG A 358 1.38 21.65 -5.93
N ASN A 359 1.74 22.60 -5.08
CA ASN A 359 2.93 22.53 -4.27
C ASN A 359 2.59 21.77 -2.99
N LEU A 360 3.17 20.59 -2.79
CA LEU A 360 2.93 19.74 -1.63
C LEU A 360 4.23 19.53 -0.84
N THR A 361 4.10 19.62 0.48
CA THR A 361 5.20 19.37 1.42
C THR A 361 5.03 18.01 2.07
N LEU A 362 6.07 17.19 2.02
CA LEU A 362 6.21 15.99 2.83
C LEU A 362 6.98 16.35 4.11
N ASP A 363 6.30 16.34 5.25
CA ASP A 363 6.97 16.33 6.55
C ASP A 363 7.53 14.92 6.82
N PHE A 364 8.84 14.78 6.94
CA PHE A 364 9.50 13.48 7.15
C PHE A 364 9.00 12.71 8.39
N PRO A 365 8.62 13.35 9.50
CA PRO A 365 8.09 12.61 10.66
C PRO A 365 6.81 11.83 10.36
N VAL A 366 6.06 12.18 9.29
CA VAL A 366 4.91 11.36 8.84
C VAL A 366 5.33 9.93 8.45
N VAL A 367 6.58 9.74 8.05
CA VAL A 367 7.16 8.45 7.69
C VAL A 367 8.19 7.94 8.70
N GLY A 368 8.27 8.56 9.89
CA GLY A 368 9.10 8.12 11.01
C GLY A 368 10.57 8.59 10.97
N ILE A 369 10.91 9.54 10.11
CA ILE A 369 12.26 10.12 10.04
C ILE A 369 12.26 11.62 10.33
N GLN A 370 13.33 12.12 10.95
CA GLN A 370 13.53 13.55 11.19
C GLN A 370 14.32 14.20 10.07
N LYS A 371 15.33 13.50 9.57
CA LYS A 371 16.31 14.00 8.59
C LYS A 371 16.72 12.87 7.65
N ALA A 372 16.90 13.22 6.39
CA ALA A 372 17.53 12.36 5.39
C ALA A 372 18.92 12.92 5.10
N GLY A 373 19.97 12.12 5.32
CA GLY A 373 21.32 12.52 4.93
C GLY A 373 21.47 12.59 3.42
N THR A 374 20.83 11.68 2.68
CA THR A 374 20.72 11.75 1.21
C THR A 374 19.25 11.74 0.79
N LEU A 375 18.88 12.54 -0.20
CA LEU A 375 17.55 12.55 -0.80
C LEU A 375 17.66 12.60 -2.33
N LYS A 376 16.88 11.76 -3.01
CA LYS A 376 16.70 11.76 -4.47
C LYS A 376 15.22 11.82 -4.80
N ASP A 377 14.78 12.91 -5.41
CA ASP A 377 13.49 13.05 -6.08
C ASP A 377 13.60 12.49 -7.49
N VAL A 378 13.03 11.31 -7.70
CA VAL A 378 13.22 10.48 -8.90
C VAL A 378 12.61 11.15 -10.13
N TRP A 379 11.34 11.56 -10.04
CA TRP A 379 10.65 12.19 -11.16
C TRP A 379 10.98 13.67 -11.32
N GLY A 380 11.34 14.34 -10.22
CA GLY A 380 11.87 15.71 -10.25
C GLY A 380 13.30 15.79 -10.78
N ASN A 381 14.05 14.69 -10.78
CA ASN A 381 15.47 14.60 -11.10
C ASN A 381 16.31 15.58 -10.25
N VAL A 382 16.04 15.59 -8.95
CA VAL A 382 16.72 16.44 -7.96
C VAL A 382 17.38 15.55 -6.91
N THR A 383 18.62 15.85 -6.56
CA THR A 383 19.31 15.24 -5.40
C THR A 383 19.69 16.31 -4.41
N GLN A 384 19.54 16.03 -3.12
CA GLN A 384 19.92 16.89 -2.02
C GLN A 384 20.57 16.09 -0.89
N GLU A 385 21.36 16.77 -0.08
CA GLU A 385 22.04 16.20 1.08
C GLU A 385 21.56 16.94 2.33
N ASP A 386 21.62 16.27 3.48
CA ASP A 386 21.32 16.82 4.80
C ASP A 386 19.95 17.52 4.89
N VAL A 387 18.90 16.91 4.30
CA VAL A 387 17.56 17.49 4.26
C VAL A 387 16.85 17.27 5.60
N LEU A 388 16.50 18.38 6.24
CA LEU A 388 15.78 18.50 7.51
C LEU A 388 14.67 19.54 7.32
N THR A 389 13.43 19.40 7.79
CA THR A 389 12.64 18.27 8.35
C THR A 389 11.60 17.76 7.32
N SER A 390 11.58 18.39 6.16
CA SER A 390 10.56 18.21 5.15
C SER A 390 11.14 18.47 3.78
N TYR A 391 10.42 18.03 2.75
CA TYR A 391 10.74 18.31 1.36
C TYR A 391 9.47 18.76 0.63
N GLU A 392 9.58 19.82 -0.14
CA GLU A 392 8.48 20.40 -0.91
C GLU A 392 8.78 20.31 -2.39
N SER A 393 7.79 19.91 -3.18
CA SER A 393 7.87 19.98 -4.64
C SER A 393 6.52 20.29 -5.28
N THR A 394 6.58 20.76 -6.51
CA THR A 394 5.41 20.95 -7.36
C THR A 394 5.07 19.63 -8.05
N ILE A 395 3.84 19.17 -7.84
CA ILE A 395 3.34 17.88 -8.31
C ILE A 395 2.15 18.14 -9.24
N GLY A 396 2.20 17.59 -10.46
CA GLY A 396 1.13 17.71 -11.44
C GLY A 396 -0.19 17.12 -10.95
N ALA A 397 -1.28 17.41 -11.65
CA ALA A 397 -2.57 16.75 -11.44
C ALA A 397 -2.38 15.23 -11.51
N HIS A 398 -2.88 14.49 -10.52
CA HIS A 398 -2.71 13.04 -10.43
C HIS A 398 -1.25 12.54 -10.39
N GLY A 399 -0.28 13.44 -10.19
CA GLY A 399 1.14 13.12 -10.15
C GLY A 399 1.64 12.63 -8.80
N VAL A 400 2.92 12.29 -8.75
CA VAL A 400 3.60 11.76 -7.57
C VAL A 400 4.97 12.41 -7.34
N MET A 401 5.25 12.79 -6.11
CA MET A 401 6.62 13.02 -5.62
C MET A 401 7.16 11.67 -5.13
N LEU A 402 8.18 11.14 -5.80
CA LEU A 402 8.81 9.87 -5.45
C LEU A 402 10.23 10.11 -4.96
N LEU A 403 10.46 9.83 -3.68
CA LEU A 403 11.73 10.04 -3.02
C LEU A 403 12.39 8.71 -2.69
N GLU A 404 13.69 8.61 -2.94
CA GLU A 404 14.58 7.71 -2.22
C GLU A 404 15.36 8.53 -1.19
N VAL A 405 15.40 8.05 0.05
CA VAL A 405 16.15 8.67 1.14
C VAL A 405 17.08 7.67 1.81
N GLY A 406 18.23 8.15 2.28
CA GLY A 406 19.27 7.37 2.94
C GLY A 406 19.91 8.16 4.09
N ASP A 407 20.78 7.49 4.85
CA ASP A 407 21.42 8.06 6.06
C ASP A 407 20.36 8.65 7.02
N LEU A 408 19.38 7.81 7.33
CA LEU A 408 18.15 8.21 8.02
C LEU A 408 18.38 8.50 9.49
N ILE A 409 17.91 9.67 9.95
CA ILE A 409 17.79 9.99 11.37
C ILE A 409 16.33 9.84 11.76
N ALA A 410 16.06 9.06 12.80
CA ALA A 410 14.71 8.79 13.28
C ALA A 410 13.99 10.07 13.73
N GLU A 411 12.65 10.08 13.62
CA GLU A 411 11.82 11.22 14.04
C GLU A 411 12.15 11.72 15.46
N GLY A 412 12.10 13.05 15.63
CA GLY A 412 12.35 13.69 16.92
C GLY A 412 13.83 13.74 17.35
N ILE A 413 14.78 13.19 16.59
CA ILE A 413 16.21 13.26 16.90
C ILE A 413 16.88 14.37 16.10
N TYR A 414 17.56 15.27 16.80
CA TYR A 414 18.32 16.38 16.22
C TYR A 414 19.75 16.40 16.77
N ASP A 415 20.72 16.63 15.88
CA ASP A 415 22.10 16.92 16.25
C ASP A 415 22.32 18.43 16.38
N ILE A 416 23.38 18.84 17.09
CA ILE A 416 23.70 20.26 17.23
C ILE A 416 23.96 20.97 15.89
N SER A 417 24.36 20.23 14.85
CA SER A 417 24.51 20.76 13.49
C SER A 417 23.19 21.20 12.86
N ASP A 418 22.07 20.73 13.39
CA ASP A 418 20.72 21.05 12.91
C ASP A 418 20.17 22.34 13.54
N ALA A 419 20.92 22.96 14.46
CA ALA A 419 20.53 24.18 15.14
C ALA A 419 21.32 25.40 14.64
N GLU A 420 20.67 26.56 14.64
CA GLU A 420 21.36 27.84 14.49
C GLU A 420 22.06 28.21 15.80
N ILE A 421 23.37 28.51 15.72
CA ILE A 421 24.17 28.91 16.88
C ILE A 421 24.28 30.44 16.94
N SER A 422 24.02 31.02 18.11
CA SER A 422 24.18 32.46 18.34
C SER A 422 25.62 32.93 18.08
N GLU A 423 25.80 34.22 17.74
CA GLU A 423 27.12 34.80 17.43
C GLU A 423 28.15 34.62 18.56
N ASP A 424 27.69 34.60 19.82
CA ASP A 424 28.53 34.39 20.99
C ASP A 424 28.80 32.90 21.32
N GLY A 425 28.22 31.97 20.54
CA GLY A 425 28.36 30.53 20.69
C GLY A 425 27.63 29.93 21.90
N THR A 426 26.79 30.70 22.59
CA THR A 426 26.21 30.27 23.88
C THR A 426 24.80 29.68 23.77
N THR A 427 24.09 29.93 22.67
CA THR A 427 22.70 29.51 22.50
C THR A 427 22.54 28.78 21.18
N ALA A 428 21.86 27.63 21.21
CA ALA A 428 21.43 26.91 20.03
C ALA A 428 19.91 27.06 19.86
N THR A 429 19.45 27.35 18.65
CA THR A 429 18.03 27.42 18.31
C THR A 429 17.71 26.34 17.27
N PHE A 430 16.94 25.35 17.70
CA PHE A 430 16.37 24.34 16.81
C PHE A 430 15.07 24.90 16.21
N SER A 431 15.00 24.91 14.89
CA SER A 431 13.81 25.23 14.12
C SER A 431 13.23 23.98 13.46
N GLN A 432 12.07 24.11 12.83
CA GLN A 432 11.41 23.03 12.11
C GLN A 432 11.12 21.81 12.99
N ILE A 433 10.75 22.06 14.25
CA ILE A 433 10.36 21.00 15.17
C ILE A 433 8.93 20.56 14.83
N TYR A 434 8.79 19.30 14.46
CA TYR A 434 7.50 18.70 14.13
C TYR A 434 6.74 18.32 15.40
N GLY A 435 5.59 18.94 15.61
CA GLY A 435 4.58 18.48 16.57
C GLY A 435 3.53 17.66 15.84
N LEU A 436 3.47 16.36 16.14
CA LEU A 436 2.39 15.46 15.69
C LEU A 436 1.01 15.94 16.16
N THR A 437 0.92 16.45 17.39
CA THR A 437 -0.29 16.91 18.06
C THR A 437 0.00 18.24 18.75
N THR A 438 -1.02 19.05 19.05
CA THR A 438 -0.84 20.22 19.91
C THR A 438 -0.83 19.74 21.35
N SER A 439 0.30 19.68 22.03
CA SER A 439 0.39 19.17 23.40
C SER A 439 1.49 19.86 24.22
N SER A 440 1.31 19.87 25.54
CA SER A 440 2.30 20.29 26.56
C SER A 440 3.01 19.11 27.23
N ASN A 441 2.68 17.89 26.79
CA ASN A 441 3.20 16.63 27.34
C ASN A 441 4.29 16.01 26.48
N TYR A 442 4.82 16.73 25.47
CA TYR A 442 6.05 16.31 24.83
C TYR A 442 7.17 16.28 25.86
N THR A 443 8.18 15.45 25.61
CA THR A 443 9.41 15.50 26.40
C THR A 443 10.59 15.84 25.48
N ALA A 444 11.42 16.76 25.94
CA ALA A 444 12.70 17.08 25.30
C ALA A 444 13.82 16.57 26.19
N GLN A 445 14.62 15.64 25.67
CA GLN A 445 15.83 15.16 26.29
C GLN A 445 17.04 15.76 25.58
N PHE A 446 17.83 16.53 26.32
CA PHE A 446 19.09 17.10 25.86
C PHE A 446 20.26 16.27 26.38
N SER A 447 21.25 16.00 25.54
CA SER A 447 22.51 15.35 25.94
C SER A 447 23.69 16.30 25.79
N PHE A 448 24.64 16.30 26.74
CA PHE A 448 25.80 17.20 26.77
C PHE A 448 27.13 16.42 26.83
N SER A 449 28.21 17.03 26.32
CA SER A 449 29.52 16.37 26.16
C SER A 449 30.35 16.18 27.45
N THR A 450 30.04 16.90 28.53
CA THR A 450 30.83 16.86 29.77
C THR A 450 29.94 16.74 31.00
N ASN A 451 30.37 15.96 32.00
CA ASN A 451 29.79 15.99 33.35
C ASN A 451 29.99 17.39 33.94
N THR A 452 28.93 18.19 34.00
CA THR A 452 29.01 19.52 34.60
C THR A 452 28.55 19.51 36.06
N THR A 453 29.27 20.20 36.93
CA THR A 453 28.85 20.46 38.31
C THR A 453 27.91 21.67 38.34
N ASN A 454 26.60 21.44 38.56
CA ASN A 454 25.57 22.47 38.77
C ASN A 454 25.52 23.59 37.71
N THR A 455 25.33 23.23 36.44
CA THR A 455 25.06 24.21 35.37
C THR A 455 23.55 24.49 35.29
N ASN A 456 23.17 25.77 35.23
CA ASN A 456 21.81 26.16 34.86
C ASN A 456 21.69 26.07 33.34
N ILE A 457 20.73 25.29 32.85
CA ILE A 457 20.36 25.19 31.44
C ILE A 457 19.12 26.05 31.23
N VAL A 458 19.17 27.02 30.33
CA VAL A 458 18.04 27.87 29.98
C VAL A 458 17.42 27.35 28.69
N VAL A 459 16.17 26.93 28.73
CA VAL A 459 15.40 26.48 27.56
C VAL A 459 14.19 27.40 27.39
N ASN A 460 14.05 28.05 26.24
CA ASN A 460 13.00 29.04 25.95
C ASN A 460 12.78 30.05 27.11
N SER A 461 13.88 30.58 27.65
CA SER A 461 13.91 31.51 28.81
C SER A 461 13.54 30.90 30.18
N ILE A 462 13.31 29.60 30.28
CA ILE A 462 13.06 28.88 31.54
C ILE A 462 14.36 28.22 32.00
N SER A 463 14.73 28.42 33.27
CA SER A 463 15.96 27.88 33.85
C SER A 463 15.71 26.53 34.53
N TYR A 464 16.47 25.52 34.12
CA TYR A 464 16.48 24.17 34.64
C TYR A 464 17.86 23.87 35.24
N LYS A 465 17.90 23.10 36.32
CA LYS A 465 19.16 22.64 36.92
C LYS A 465 19.51 21.26 36.37
N LEU A 466 20.69 21.14 35.75
CA LEU A 466 21.26 19.84 35.43
C LEU A 466 21.81 19.20 36.71
N ALA A 467 21.37 17.98 37.02
CA ALA A 467 21.80 17.26 38.21
C ALA A 467 23.32 17.03 38.20
N SER A 468 23.94 17.06 39.39
CA SER A 468 25.38 16.81 39.52
C SER A 468 25.75 15.43 38.98
N ASN A 469 26.80 15.36 38.15
CA ASN A 469 27.25 14.16 37.43
C ASN A 469 26.26 13.61 36.38
N SER A 470 25.28 14.40 35.93
CA SER A 470 24.44 14.07 34.78
C SER A 470 24.98 14.71 33.50
N THR A 471 24.82 14.02 32.38
CA THR A 471 25.01 14.55 31.02
C THR A 471 23.68 14.74 30.29
N THR A 472 22.56 14.41 30.91
CA THR A 472 21.23 14.49 30.29
C THR A 472 20.28 15.34 31.12
N LEU A 473 19.45 16.12 30.43
CA LEU A 473 18.34 16.88 30.99
C LEU A 473 17.08 16.54 30.21
N THR A 474 16.07 16.01 30.89
CA THR A 474 14.73 15.82 30.31
C THR A 474 13.78 16.85 30.89
N ILE A 475 13.07 17.57 30.04
CA ILE A 475 12.05 18.54 30.42
C ILE A 475 10.74 18.29 29.67
N PRO A 476 9.60 18.72 30.22
CA PRO A 476 8.37 18.84 29.43
C PRO A 476 8.56 19.92 28.35
N LEU A 477 7.92 19.71 27.20
CA LEU A 477 7.91 20.60 26.05
C LEU A 477 6.47 20.80 25.56
N SER A 478 6.16 22.03 25.14
CA SER A 478 4.90 22.34 24.48
C SER A 478 5.13 22.56 22.99
N LEU A 479 4.42 21.79 22.16
CA LEU A 479 4.43 21.89 20.70
C LEU A 479 3.01 22.05 20.18
N ASN A 480 2.87 22.79 19.09
CA ASN A 480 1.66 22.82 18.27
C ASN A 480 1.73 21.74 17.19
N ALA A 481 0.56 21.25 16.75
CA ALA A 481 0.43 20.33 15.62
C ALA A 481 0.87 20.99 14.30
N SER A 482 2.18 21.08 14.07
CA SER A 482 2.80 21.77 12.93
C SER A 482 4.28 21.45 12.85
N SER A 483 4.91 21.76 11.72
CA SER A 483 6.37 21.76 11.56
C SER A 483 7.03 23.08 11.99
N GLN A 484 6.30 24.05 12.54
CA GLN A 484 6.80 25.43 12.75
C GLN A 484 7.26 25.71 14.20
N ASN A 485 7.45 24.68 15.01
CA ASN A 485 7.86 24.88 16.40
C ASN A 485 9.37 25.22 16.51
N LEU A 486 9.72 25.97 17.56
CA LEU A 486 11.06 26.49 17.83
C LEU A 486 11.49 26.18 19.27
N LEU A 487 12.77 25.88 19.46
CA LEU A 487 13.36 25.59 20.76
C LEU A 487 14.77 26.17 20.87
N SER A 488 14.93 27.16 21.74
CA SER A 488 16.23 27.76 22.07
C SER A 488 16.76 27.22 23.39
N ILE A 489 18.05 26.88 23.44
CA ILE A 489 18.72 26.30 24.61
C ILE A 489 20.12 26.88 24.81
N ASN A 490 20.47 27.17 26.07
CA ASN A 490 21.78 27.63 26.52
C ASN A 490 22.23 26.86 27.78
N PRO A 491 23.44 26.27 27.83
CA PRO A 491 24.40 26.15 26.75
C PRO A 491 23.94 25.17 25.65
N PRO A 492 24.57 25.17 24.46
CA PRO A 492 24.20 24.27 23.37
C PRO A 492 24.37 22.79 23.77
N PRO A 493 23.37 21.92 23.49
CA PRO A 493 23.50 20.48 23.69
C PRO A 493 24.32 19.85 22.58
N LYS A 494 24.68 18.57 22.74
CA LYS A 494 25.20 17.72 21.67
C LYS A 494 24.05 17.20 20.79
N THR A 495 22.99 16.71 21.44
CA THR A 495 21.79 16.17 20.77
C THR A 495 20.53 16.59 21.52
N LEU A 496 19.43 16.64 20.78
CA LEU A 496 18.06 16.84 21.26
C LEU A 496 17.22 15.65 20.78
N GLN A 497 16.52 15.02 21.71
CA GLN A 497 15.49 14.02 21.41
C GLN A 497 14.13 14.53 21.89
N ILE A 498 13.17 14.58 21.00
CA ILE A 498 11.78 14.94 21.27
C ILE A 498 10.94 13.67 21.20
N THR A 499 10.17 13.39 22.25
CA THR A 499 9.23 12.28 22.29
C THR A 499 7.81 12.81 22.39
N ALA A 500 6.94 12.35 21.49
CA ALA A 500 5.51 12.63 21.52
C ALA A 500 4.84 12.02 22.76
N PRO A 501 3.75 12.61 23.27
CA PRO A 501 2.97 11.99 24.33
C PRO A 501 2.29 10.71 23.84
N GLY A 502 1.88 9.86 24.80
CA GLY A 502 1.16 8.63 24.48
C GLY A 502 -0.28 8.88 24.00
N SER A 503 -0.84 7.88 23.33
CA SER A 503 -2.25 7.84 22.92
C SER A 503 -3.13 7.30 24.04
N ASN A 504 -4.24 8.00 24.32
CA ASN A 504 -5.26 7.53 25.25
C ASN A 504 -6.43 6.94 24.45
N LEU A 505 -6.70 5.64 24.65
CA LEU A 505 -7.80 4.95 23.98
C LEU A 505 -9.16 5.26 24.63
N TYR A 506 -10.10 5.68 23.78
CA TYR A 506 -11.52 5.87 24.06
C TYR A 506 -12.30 4.81 23.26
N PRO A 507 -12.67 3.68 23.90
CA PRO A 507 -13.30 2.57 23.21
C PRO A 507 -14.72 2.90 22.74
N SER A 508 -15.23 2.19 21.74
CA SER A 508 -16.62 2.28 21.28
C SER A 508 -17.64 2.16 22.42
N THR A 509 -17.35 1.36 23.44
CA THR A 509 -18.19 1.20 24.65
C THR A 509 -18.39 2.49 25.47
N LEU A 510 -17.57 3.53 25.25
CA LEU A 510 -17.76 4.85 25.86
C LEU A 510 -18.80 5.72 25.13
N PHE A 511 -19.10 5.42 23.86
CA PHE A 511 -20.00 6.20 23.01
C PHE A 511 -21.46 5.76 23.19
N THR A 512 -21.99 5.98 24.39
CA THR A 512 -23.30 5.44 24.82
C THR A 512 -24.50 6.20 24.26
N THR A 513 -24.32 7.40 23.72
CA THR A 513 -25.42 8.19 23.16
C THR A 513 -25.56 7.88 21.67
N LEU A 514 -26.36 6.85 21.37
CA LEU A 514 -26.64 6.38 20.01
C LEU A 514 -27.94 7.01 19.47
N THR A 515 -27.94 7.38 18.19
CA THR A 515 -29.14 7.91 17.50
C THR A 515 -29.59 6.99 16.36
N GLY A 516 -30.89 7.00 16.09
CA GLY A 516 -31.51 6.17 15.04
C GLY A 516 -31.23 4.67 15.23
N ASN A 517 -30.57 4.05 14.25
CA ASN A 517 -30.25 2.62 14.26
C ASN A 517 -28.79 2.31 14.64
N ALA A 518 -27.99 3.31 15.02
CA ALA A 518 -26.62 3.06 15.47
C ALA A 518 -26.63 2.04 16.61
N THR A 519 -25.78 1.02 16.52
CA THR A 519 -25.79 -0.12 17.44
C THR A 519 -24.38 -0.52 17.82
N GLU A 520 -24.12 -0.65 19.12
CA GLU A 520 -22.90 -1.27 19.64
C GLU A 520 -23.04 -2.79 19.67
N THR A 521 -22.01 -3.51 19.27
CA THR A 521 -22.01 -4.98 19.22
C THR A 521 -20.64 -5.54 19.58
N SER A 522 -20.63 -6.51 20.49
CA SER A 522 -19.44 -7.30 20.81
C SER A 522 -19.01 -8.15 19.62
N CYS A 523 -17.71 -8.14 19.33
CA CYS A 523 -17.12 -8.91 18.26
C CYS A 523 -16.72 -10.32 18.72
N LEU A 524 -16.39 -11.19 17.77
CA LEU A 524 -15.81 -12.49 18.08
C LEU A 524 -14.45 -12.32 18.78
N THR A 525 -14.00 -13.38 19.47
CA THR A 525 -12.71 -13.40 20.16
C THR A 525 -11.58 -12.95 19.22
N ASP A 526 -10.73 -12.06 19.72
CA ASP A 526 -9.56 -11.47 19.03
C ASP A 526 -9.87 -10.58 17.82
N LEU A 527 -11.14 -10.20 17.58
CA LEU A 527 -11.53 -9.23 16.56
C LEU A 527 -11.94 -7.88 17.17
N CYS A 528 -12.16 -6.87 16.32
CA CYS A 528 -12.43 -5.48 16.72
C CYS A 528 -11.40 -4.91 17.70
N GLN A 529 -10.12 -5.24 17.49
CA GLN A 529 -9.04 -4.89 18.41
C GLN A 529 -8.72 -3.39 18.35
N PRO A 530 -8.32 -2.77 19.47
CA PRO A 530 -8.06 -3.36 20.78
C PRO A 530 -9.29 -3.50 21.70
N VAL A 531 -10.50 -3.14 21.22
CA VAL A 531 -11.68 -2.97 22.08
C VAL A 531 -12.47 -4.26 22.28
N GLY A 532 -12.56 -5.09 21.24
CA GLY A 532 -13.42 -6.28 21.23
C GLY A 532 -14.88 -5.97 20.90
N SER A 533 -15.22 -4.73 20.56
CA SER A 533 -16.55 -4.33 20.11
C SER A 533 -16.51 -3.11 19.19
N LYS A 534 -17.60 -2.91 18.44
CA LYS A 534 -17.73 -1.82 17.46
C LYS A 534 -19.13 -1.23 17.48
N ILE A 535 -19.26 -0.02 16.95
CA ILE A 535 -20.53 0.62 16.64
C ILE A 535 -20.73 0.62 15.13
N SER A 536 -21.84 0.06 14.68
CA SER A 536 -22.23 -0.01 13.28
C SER A 536 -23.48 0.83 12.98
N PHE A 537 -23.88 0.89 11.71
CA PHE A 537 -25.05 1.63 11.22
C PHE A 537 -24.98 3.15 11.50
N LEU A 538 -23.77 3.71 11.40
CA LEU A 538 -23.51 5.14 11.46
C LEU A 538 -23.82 5.81 10.11
N GLY A 539 -24.48 6.96 10.12
CA GLY A 539 -24.97 7.64 8.92
C GLY A 539 -26.32 7.13 8.42
N GLY A 540 -26.43 6.93 7.10
CA GLY A 540 -27.64 6.49 6.41
C GLY A 540 -28.70 7.60 6.29
N PRO A 541 -29.91 7.25 5.80
CA PRO A 541 -31.00 8.21 5.55
C PRO A 541 -31.48 8.98 6.78
N THR A 542 -31.16 8.49 7.98
CA THR A 542 -31.55 9.07 9.27
C THR A 542 -30.40 9.78 9.98
N SER A 543 -29.23 9.90 9.34
CA SER A 543 -28.02 10.54 9.88
C SER A 543 -27.65 10.04 11.29
N ASN A 544 -27.59 8.71 11.45
CA ASN A 544 -27.29 8.07 12.73
C ASN A 544 -25.89 8.43 13.23
N THR A 545 -25.76 8.59 14.53
CA THR A 545 -24.51 8.99 15.19
C THR A 545 -24.32 8.22 16.49
N ALA A 546 -23.07 8.21 16.95
CA ALA A 546 -22.70 7.82 18.31
C ALA A 546 -21.92 8.94 18.97
N SER A 547 -22.22 9.29 20.21
CA SER A 547 -21.48 10.33 20.92
C SER A 547 -21.06 9.95 22.34
N ALA A 548 -19.98 10.59 22.77
CA ALA A 548 -19.38 10.50 24.10
C ALA A 548 -18.97 11.90 24.58
N ILE A 549 -18.89 12.04 25.91
CA ILE A 549 -18.16 13.15 26.53
C ILE A 549 -16.77 12.67 26.88
N ILE A 550 -15.76 13.27 26.27
CA ILE A 550 -14.35 12.98 26.52
C ILE A 550 -13.75 14.12 27.34
N THR A 551 -13.29 13.80 28.55
CA THR A 551 -12.61 14.75 29.42
C THR A 551 -11.12 14.76 29.15
N THR A 552 -10.56 15.94 28.92
CA THR A 552 -9.11 16.12 28.73
C THR A 552 -8.34 15.69 29.98
N PRO A 553 -7.19 15.01 29.87
CA PRO A 553 -6.33 14.71 31.01
C PRO A 553 -5.96 15.99 31.80
N PRO A 554 -5.73 15.89 33.12
CA PRO A 554 -5.29 17.02 33.92
C PRO A 554 -4.01 17.64 33.36
N ALA A 555 -3.99 18.96 33.17
CA ALA A 555 -2.84 19.67 32.63
C ALA A 555 -1.62 19.52 33.56
N GLY A 556 -0.57 18.85 33.08
CA GLY A 556 0.65 18.64 33.86
C GLY A 556 1.43 19.93 34.17
N ASN A 557 1.33 20.96 33.32
CA ASN A 557 2.02 22.26 33.48
C ASN A 557 1.40 23.46 32.73
N GLY A 558 0.10 23.40 32.41
CA GLY A 558 -0.63 24.54 31.82
C GLY A 558 -0.67 24.55 30.29
N THR A 559 -1.90 24.50 29.78
CA THR A 559 -2.33 24.77 28.39
C THR A 559 -1.69 23.96 27.26
N ALA A 560 -2.34 22.83 26.95
CA ALA A 560 -2.57 22.42 25.56
C ALA A 560 -3.79 21.47 25.45
N ALA A 561 -4.82 21.60 26.28
CA ALA A 561 -6.06 20.85 26.07
C ALA A 561 -6.84 21.37 24.84
N THR A 562 -6.49 22.58 24.39
CA THR A 562 -7.05 23.29 23.25
C THR A 562 -6.14 23.19 22.03
N GLY A 563 -6.72 23.07 20.83
CA GLY A 563 -5.99 23.02 19.56
C GLY A 563 -6.14 21.67 18.84
N GLN A 564 -5.46 21.50 17.71
CA GLN A 564 -5.57 20.28 16.92
C GLN A 564 -4.93 19.11 17.66
N LYS A 565 -5.61 17.96 17.68
CA LYS A 565 -5.09 16.72 18.24
C LYS A 565 -4.91 15.68 17.16
N TYR A 566 -3.80 14.95 17.23
CA TYR A 566 -3.68 13.72 16.45
C TYR A 566 -4.53 12.64 17.09
N VAL A 567 -5.36 12.00 16.27
CA VAL A 567 -6.31 10.99 16.67
C VAL A 567 -6.15 9.77 15.78
N GLU A 568 -5.97 8.62 16.41
CA GLU A 568 -5.99 7.30 15.79
C GLU A 568 -7.43 6.79 15.79
N VAL A 569 -8.00 6.62 14.60
CA VAL A 569 -9.35 6.11 14.44
C VAL A 569 -9.26 4.62 14.19
N TYR A 570 -9.80 3.83 15.10
CA TYR A 570 -9.93 2.39 14.95
C TYR A 570 -11.27 2.10 14.28
N PHE A 571 -11.24 1.46 13.11
CA PHE A 571 -12.42 1.26 12.29
C PHE A 571 -12.45 -0.15 11.67
N CYS A 572 -13.63 -0.63 11.33
CA CYS A 572 -13.79 -1.80 10.46
C CYS A 572 -14.43 -1.36 9.15
N ASN A 573 -13.78 -1.70 8.03
CA ASN A 573 -14.30 -1.48 6.69
C ASN A 573 -13.97 -2.71 5.82
N ASN A 574 -15.02 -3.37 5.33
CA ASN A 574 -14.92 -4.48 4.38
C ASN A 574 -15.80 -4.23 3.15
N ASP A 575 -16.02 -2.96 2.79
CA ASP A 575 -16.82 -2.57 1.64
C ASP A 575 -16.02 -2.72 0.33
N ILE A 576 -15.89 -3.98 -0.10
CA ILE A 576 -15.27 -4.29 -1.38
C ILE A 576 -16.28 -3.97 -2.48
N ALA A 577 -15.93 -3.01 -3.33
CA ALA A 577 -16.77 -2.47 -4.39
C ALA A 577 -16.86 -3.42 -5.59
N LEU A 578 -17.18 -4.69 -5.37
CA LEU A 578 -17.15 -5.75 -6.38
C LEU A 578 -18.06 -5.44 -7.57
N ALA A 579 -19.31 -5.03 -7.30
CA ALA A 579 -20.31 -4.73 -8.33
C ALA A 579 -20.04 -3.42 -9.09
N THR A 580 -19.29 -2.48 -8.49
CA THR A 580 -18.97 -1.17 -9.07
C THR A 580 -17.49 -1.03 -9.42
N SER A 581 -16.71 -2.11 -9.32
CA SER A 581 -15.26 -2.15 -9.56
C SER A 581 -14.88 -1.69 -10.96
N TRP A 582 -15.79 -1.90 -11.91
CA TRP A 582 -15.68 -1.51 -13.32
C TRP A 582 -16.09 -0.05 -13.60
N THR A 583 -16.57 0.69 -12.60
CA THR A 583 -17.08 2.06 -12.78
C THR A 583 -16.64 2.99 -11.65
N THR A 584 -17.46 3.14 -10.61
CA THR A 584 -17.31 4.16 -9.55
C THR A 584 -16.88 3.60 -8.20
N GLY A 585 -16.52 2.31 -8.13
CA GLY A 585 -16.10 1.67 -6.90
C GLY A 585 -14.77 2.22 -6.38
N THR A 586 -14.69 2.55 -5.10
CA THR A 586 -13.49 3.15 -4.49
C THR A 586 -12.82 2.25 -3.45
N ASN A 587 -13.48 1.19 -2.98
CA ASN A 587 -13.04 0.35 -1.85
C ASN A 587 -12.79 1.14 -0.55
N THR A 588 -13.54 2.23 -0.37
CA THR A 588 -13.45 3.13 0.79
C THR A 588 -14.81 3.35 1.40
N ARG A 589 -14.80 3.76 2.68
CA ARG A 589 -15.96 4.34 3.34
C ARG A 589 -15.63 5.67 3.97
N ASN A 590 -16.63 6.54 3.99
CA ASN A 590 -16.57 7.77 4.75
C ASN A 590 -16.78 7.46 6.25
N LEU A 591 -16.23 8.30 7.12
CA LEU A 591 -16.51 8.39 8.55
C LEU A 591 -16.26 9.84 8.96
N THR A 592 -17.14 10.42 9.77
CA THR A 592 -16.95 11.79 10.29
C THR A 592 -16.79 11.79 11.79
N ILE A 593 -15.87 12.62 12.29
CA ILE A 593 -15.68 12.86 13.72
C ILE A 593 -15.89 14.36 13.99
N GLY A 594 -16.92 14.68 14.75
CA GLY A 594 -17.21 16.00 15.26
C GLY A 594 -16.69 16.17 16.68
N VAL A 595 -15.92 17.22 16.94
CA VAL A 595 -15.48 17.61 18.29
C VAL A 595 -15.99 19.01 18.59
N ASN A 596 -16.87 19.14 19.58
CA ASN A 596 -17.55 20.39 19.94
C ASN A 596 -18.15 21.14 18.72
N GLY A 597 -18.68 20.39 17.74
CA GLY A 597 -19.29 20.93 16.52
C GLY A 597 -18.34 21.20 15.35
N VAL A 598 -17.03 21.04 15.52
CA VAL A 598 -16.08 21.05 14.40
C VAL A 598 -15.99 19.64 13.82
N VAL A 599 -16.40 19.46 12.58
CA VAL A 599 -16.51 18.14 11.93
C VAL A 599 -15.36 17.93 10.96
N THR A 600 -14.66 16.82 11.12
CA THR A 600 -13.65 16.33 10.17
C THR A 600 -14.17 15.08 9.48
N ARG A 601 -14.03 15.05 8.15
CA ARG A 601 -14.34 13.89 7.31
C ARG A 601 -13.07 13.09 7.05
N ILE A 602 -13.18 11.77 7.14
CA ILE A 602 -12.11 10.84 6.76
C ILE A 602 -12.66 9.78 5.82
N GLU A 603 -11.87 9.46 4.80
CA GLU A 603 -12.12 8.36 3.89
C GLU A 603 -11.16 7.22 4.24
N VAL A 604 -11.71 6.14 4.77
CA VAL A 604 -10.93 4.99 5.23
C VAL A 604 -10.92 3.87 4.18
N PRO A 605 -9.76 3.25 3.88
CA PRO A 605 -9.63 2.12 2.97
C PRO A 605 -10.19 0.83 3.60
N LEU A 606 -9.97 -0.32 2.97
CA LEU A 606 -10.28 -1.60 3.60
C LEU A 606 -9.38 -1.84 4.83
N ALA A 607 -9.97 -2.41 5.87
CA ALA A 607 -9.27 -2.83 7.10
C ALA A 607 -9.03 -4.35 7.16
N GLY A 608 -9.77 -5.11 6.35
CA GLY A 608 -9.96 -6.55 6.44
C GLY A 608 -8.73 -7.41 6.14
N ARG A 609 -8.57 -8.49 6.91
CA ARG A 609 -7.75 -9.66 6.59
C ARG A 609 -8.59 -10.92 6.35
N SER A 610 -9.91 -10.76 6.33
CA SER A 610 -10.88 -11.83 6.15
C SER A 610 -11.91 -11.42 5.12
N SER A 611 -12.36 -12.36 4.30
CA SER A 611 -13.49 -12.12 3.42
C SER A 611 -14.81 -12.36 4.15
N GLU A 612 -15.69 -11.36 4.23
CA GLU A 612 -17.04 -11.56 4.78
C GLU A 612 -17.83 -12.63 4.01
N LEU A 613 -17.57 -12.77 2.71
CA LEU A 613 -18.28 -13.72 1.84
C LEU A 613 -18.05 -15.19 2.26
N PHE A 614 -16.85 -15.51 2.75
CA PHE A 614 -16.45 -16.88 3.07
C PHE A 614 -16.20 -17.11 4.57
N SER A 615 -16.05 -16.03 5.32
CA SER A 615 -15.88 -16.03 6.78
C SER A 615 -16.91 -15.11 7.42
N LEU A 616 -18.20 -15.50 7.35
CA LEU A 616 -19.33 -14.73 7.85
C LEU A 616 -19.10 -14.25 9.29
N GLY A 617 -19.22 -12.94 9.49
CA GLY A 617 -19.00 -12.28 10.78
C GLY A 617 -17.55 -11.98 11.11
N LYS A 618 -16.57 -12.29 10.25
CA LYS A 618 -15.15 -11.93 10.46
C LYS A 618 -14.71 -10.73 9.65
N GLY A 619 -15.07 -10.64 8.36
CA GLY A 619 -14.61 -9.57 7.47
C GLY A 619 -15.00 -8.18 7.97
N TRP A 620 -16.21 -8.02 8.49
CA TRP A 620 -16.63 -6.76 9.12
C TRP A 620 -16.08 -6.53 10.53
N MET A 621 -15.22 -7.39 11.07
CA MET A 621 -14.68 -7.26 12.44
C MET A 621 -13.17 -7.08 12.48
N ASP A 622 -12.50 -7.05 11.32
CA ASP A 622 -11.08 -6.74 11.22
C ASP A 622 -10.85 -5.24 11.35
N THR A 623 -9.95 -4.85 12.26
CA THR A 623 -9.71 -3.44 12.59
C THR A 623 -8.50 -2.87 11.85
N GLY A 624 -8.74 -1.75 11.18
CA GLY A 624 -7.73 -0.84 10.66
C GLY A 624 -7.57 0.36 11.58
N ILE A 625 -6.42 1.04 11.44
CA ILE A 625 -6.11 2.26 12.18
C ILE A 625 -5.84 3.37 11.17
N PHE A 626 -6.49 4.51 11.36
CA PHE A 626 -6.32 5.69 10.51
C PHE A 626 -6.01 6.92 11.35
N GLY A 627 -4.85 7.53 11.12
CA GLY A 627 -4.44 8.74 11.83
C GLY A 627 -4.97 10.01 11.18
N VAL A 628 -5.56 10.91 11.97
CA VAL A 628 -6.11 12.19 11.50
C VAL A 628 -5.88 13.31 12.53
N LEU A 629 -5.70 14.54 12.07
CA LEU A 629 -5.72 15.73 12.93
C LEU A 629 -7.15 16.23 13.08
N LEU A 630 -7.63 16.29 14.32
CA LEU A 630 -8.96 16.79 14.67
C LEU A 630 -8.87 18.11 15.40
N ASP A 631 -9.69 19.06 14.96
CA ASP A 631 -9.87 20.36 15.60
C ASP A 631 -10.98 20.36 16.64
N GLY A 632 -11.20 21.51 17.29
CA GLY A 632 -12.37 21.73 18.16
C GLY A 632 -12.20 21.31 19.63
N TRP A 633 -11.06 20.71 20.00
CA TRP A 633 -10.77 20.34 21.38
C TRP A 633 -10.63 21.56 22.30
N LYS A 634 -11.14 21.43 23.53
CA LYS A 634 -11.04 22.42 24.61
C LYS A 634 -10.71 21.75 25.94
N GLU A 635 -10.27 22.55 26.90
CA GLU A 635 -10.05 22.08 28.28
C GLU A 635 -11.34 21.59 28.93
N GLY A 636 -11.24 20.47 29.66
CA GLY A 636 -12.36 19.85 30.35
C GLY A 636 -13.14 18.90 29.45
N GLU A 637 -14.47 19.02 29.46
CA GLU A 637 -15.37 18.12 28.76
C GLU A 637 -15.51 18.49 27.27
N ASN A 638 -15.33 17.51 26.39
CA ASN A 638 -15.50 17.64 24.94
C ASN A 638 -16.61 16.71 24.47
N GLU A 639 -17.57 17.26 23.74
CA GLU A 639 -18.55 16.42 23.04
C GLU A 639 -17.90 15.89 21.76
N VAL A 640 -17.83 14.57 21.63
CA VAL A 640 -17.30 13.89 20.45
C VAL A 640 -18.40 13.07 19.81
N VAL A 641 -18.66 13.29 18.52
CA VAL A 641 -19.73 12.67 17.75
C VAL A 641 -19.13 11.97 16.54
N VAL A 642 -19.39 10.67 16.41
CA VAL A 642 -19.01 9.86 15.25
C VAL A 642 -20.25 9.65 14.38
N GLY A 643 -20.10 9.79 13.07
CA GLY A 643 -21.21 9.70 12.10
C GLY A 643 -20.75 9.64 10.65
N ASN A 644 -21.58 10.13 9.74
CA ASN A 644 -21.29 10.21 8.30
C ASN A 644 -21.77 11.54 7.68
N VAL A 645 -21.47 12.67 8.32
CA VAL A 645 -21.97 13.98 7.85
C VAL A 645 -21.43 14.29 6.46
N GLY A 646 -22.31 14.52 5.48
CA GLY A 646 -21.93 14.80 4.08
C GLY A 646 -21.66 13.54 3.25
N GLY A 647 -21.65 12.35 3.86
CA GLY A 647 -21.45 11.09 3.14
C GLY A 647 -22.60 10.71 2.20
N GLU A 648 -23.77 11.33 2.34
CA GLU A 648 -24.88 11.21 1.40
C GLU A 648 -24.58 11.81 0.01
N THR A 649 -23.52 12.62 -0.12
CA THR A 649 -23.05 13.16 -1.40
C THR A 649 -21.91 12.33 -2.02
N ASP A 650 -21.42 11.33 -1.29
CA ASP A 650 -20.39 10.38 -1.71
C ASP A 650 -21.02 9.07 -2.24
N VAL A 651 -20.17 8.09 -2.58
CA VAL A 651 -20.60 6.79 -3.11
C VAL A 651 -21.37 5.93 -2.06
N GLN A 652 -21.17 6.15 -0.75
CA GLN A 652 -21.74 5.32 0.33
C GLN A 652 -22.44 6.15 1.42
N SER A 653 -23.74 5.90 1.60
CA SER A 653 -24.56 6.57 2.63
C SER A 653 -24.26 6.12 4.07
N TRP A 654 -23.64 4.96 4.25
CA TRP A 654 -23.24 4.43 5.56
C TRP A 654 -21.74 4.65 5.79
N ALA A 655 -21.39 5.00 7.03
CA ALA A 655 -19.99 5.12 7.41
C ALA A 655 -19.33 3.74 7.63
N ALA A 656 -18.00 3.75 7.76
CA ALA A 656 -17.26 2.64 8.34
C ALA A 656 -17.71 2.36 9.79
N ASP A 657 -17.57 1.11 10.24
CA ASP A 657 -17.89 0.77 11.61
C ASP A 657 -16.79 1.31 12.55
N PHE A 658 -17.20 1.82 13.70
CA PHE A 658 -16.33 2.53 14.63
C PHE A 658 -15.95 1.64 15.82
N VAL A 659 -14.65 1.41 16.02
CA VAL A 659 -14.12 0.58 17.12
C VAL A 659 -13.65 1.44 18.30
N GLY A 660 -13.05 2.60 18.05
CA GLY A 660 -12.56 3.49 19.10
C GLY A 660 -11.70 4.65 18.57
N LEU A 661 -11.32 5.57 19.46
CA LEU A 661 -10.38 6.66 19.19
C LEU A 661 -9.18 6.61 20.13
N GLY A 662 -7.96 6.62 19.62
CA GLY A 662 -6.76 6.96 20.39
C GLY A 662 -6.49 8.45 20.27
N VAL A 663 -6.52 9.22 21.36
CA VAL A 663 -6.22 10.67 21.32
C VAL A 663 -4.85 10.94 21.93
N VAL A 664 -3.98 11.59 21.16
CA VAL A 664 -2.63 11.96 21.59
C VAL A 664 -2.67 13.34 22.24
N TRP A 665 -2.65 13.38 23.58
CA TRP A 665 -2.99 14.55 24.41
C TRP A 665 -1.88 15.55 24.66
#